data_AF-A0AAU1GI76-F1
#
_entry.id   AF-A0AAU1GI76-F1
#
_cell.length_a   1.000
_cell.length_b   1.000
_cell.length_c   1.000
_cell.angle_alpha   90.00
_cell.angle_beta   90.00
_cell.angle_gamma   90.00
#
_symmetry.space_group_name_H-M   'P 1'
#
loop_
_entity.id
_entity.type
_entity.pdbx_description
1 polymer ?
#
loop_
_entity_poly.entity_id
_entity_poly.type
_entity_poly.pdbx_seq_one_letter_code
_entity_poly.pdbx_strand_id
1 'polypeptide(L)'
;MDASNYRRVPVGVVAPRDAEDVAAALRVCADAGVPVVPRGGGTSIAGQATGTGVVLDLTRHMNALVSVDPAARTAVVQPGLVLDRLRDAVRPYGLTFGPDPSTHSRCTLGGMIGNNACGAHSVAWGTTADNVAELAVTAYGGSPYRIGTGWAGAPAGLRELVDGNLALLRTGMGGGGPVGGGGSGGFSRRISGYGGLDALLPERGAEVARAFCGSEGTLGVVTEAVVRLVEAPRAPVLAVLGYADESAAADAAAGLLPYRPLTVEGMAEDLVRGVGGLPRGGAWLFVEMADEGGARELVRGADALDAVVVTDPAGQRALWRIREDAAGTATRLPGGEMAWPGWEDCAVPPTRLGAYLREFRALLAAHGLRGSPYGHFGEGCVHVRIDFDLASADGVARFRAFSSDMADLVVAHGGSLSGEHGDGQARAELLPRMYGHDVVRLFGAYKDVWDPAGGMNPGMLVRPGRLDENLRFAVLPGTSFASEVARCVGVAKCRSSDVGGPGVMCPSYRATGEERHSTRGRARLLHEMLAGEVVRDGWRSAEVAEALDLCLGCKGCLSDCPVGVDMASYKSQFLHHHWAGRVRPLAHYTLGGLPRWLRLIAALRMAGVVNAAGRLLPVPGVARERALPALAAEPFTRWWRTGAAARLRAEPGSRPQGAAPTAAPAVTLWPDTFTEYLAPEAGRAAARVLRAAGLEVSVPRGGRLCCGLTYLSTGRLDRARKVLHRTLDAVGDVPTPVLVLEPSCAAALRTDLPALLPDDPRAARLAAAVRTFAETLEEYAPAWRPPHLDRAVAGQTHCHQHAVLGDAADRRLRERAGLVGELSGGCCGLAGNFGFEPGHHEVSVACAEEQLLPSLRAAPRDAVVQADGFSCRTQIAQLGGVRARHLAELLAEGLAEDPAAEGL
;
A
#
# COMPACT_ATOMS: atom_id res chain seq x y z
N MET A 1 -7.20 -14.71 -0.33
CA MET A 1 -6.83 -14.14 -1.64
C MET A 1 -5.39 -13.68 -1.58
N ASP A 2 -4.60 -13.91 -2.63
CA ASP A 2 -3.29 -13.29 -2.83
C ASP A 2 -3.41 -12.13 -3.85
N ALA A 3 -2.33 -11.78 -4.56
CA ALA A 3 -2.36 -10.75 -5.59
C ALA A 3 -2.72 -11.27 -7.00
N SER A 4 -3.10 -12.55 -7.14
CA SER A 4 -3.46 -13.19 -8.41
C SER A 4 -4.92 -12.96 -8.82
N ASN A 5 -5.30 -13.48 -9.99
CA ASN A 5 -6.70 -13.51 -10.43
C ASN A 5 -7.53 -14.65 -9.81
N TYR A 6 -6.92 -15.52 -8.99
CA TYR A 6 -7.58 -16.73 -8.52
C TYR A 6 -8.27 -16.53 -7.17
N ARG A 7 -9.39 -17.23 -7.02
CA ARG A 7 -10.21 -17.30 -5.83
C ARG A 7 -10.49 -18.76 -5.51
N ARG A 8 -10.00 -19.20 -4.35
CA ARG A 8 -10.33 -20.49 -3.74
C ARG A 8 -10.68 -20.27 -2.28
N VAL A 9 -11.78 -20.87 -1.84
CA VAL A 9 -12.31 -20.73 -0.47
C VAL A 9 -11.70 -21.84 0.38
N PRO A 10 -10.91 -21.51 1.42
CA PRO A 10 -10.33 -22.53 2.30
C PRO A 10 -11.39 -23.07 3.27
N VAL A 11 -11.19 -24.29 3.79
CA VAL A 11 -12.05 -24.84 4.86
C VAL A 11 -11.82 -24.15 6.21
N GLY A 12 -10.63 -23.58 6.43
CA GLY A 12 -10.26 -22.93 7.67
C GLY A 12 -8.85 -22.35 7.64
N VAL A 13 -8.50 -21.60 8.69
CA VAL A 13 -7.18 -21.01 8.88
C VAL A 13 -6.65 -21.38 10.26
N VAL A 14 -5.38 -21.81 10.33
CA VAL A 14 -4.66 -22.06 11.58
C VAL A 14 -3.43 -21.15 11.60
N ALA A 15 -3.17 -20.51 12.74
CA ALA A 15 -1.98 -19.70 12.97
C ALA A 15 -1.08 -20.42 13.98
N PRO A 16 -0.19 -21.33 13.53
CA PRO A 16 0.69 -22.08 14.41
C PRO A 16 1.67 -21.17 15.14
N ARG A 17 2.04 -21.50 16.37
CA ARG A 17 3.01 -20.73 17.16
C ARG A 17 4.46 -21.17 16.92
N ASP A 18 4.66 -22.44 16.61
CA ASP A 18 5.97 -23.06 16.43
C ASP A 18 5.90 -24.27 15.48
N ALA A 19 7.02 -24.97 15.35
CA ALA A 19 7.14 -26.15 14.49
C ALA A 19 6.31 -27.35 14.99
N GLU A 20 6.06 -27.46 16.29
CA GLU A 20 5.25 -28.55 16.86
C GLU A 20 3.77 -28.37 16.51
N ASP A 21 3.28 -27.13 16.59
CA ASP A 21 1.94 -26.75 16.13
C ASP A 21 1.78 -27.03 14.62
N VAL A 22 2.80 -26.73 13.81
CA VAL A 22 2.80 -27.06 12.37
C VAL A 22 2.68 -28.57 12.16
N ALA A 23 3.50 -29.37 12.84
CA ALA A 23 3.45 -30.82 12.73
C ALA A 23 2.11 -31.40 13.22
N ALA A 24 1.53 -30.85 14.29
CA ALA A 24 0.23 -31.25 14.79
C ALA A 24 -0.89 -30.94 13.79
N ALA A 25 -0.90 -29.74 13.21
CA ALA A 25 -1.87 -29.35 12.19
C ALA A 25 -1.77 -30.25 10.95
N LEU A 26 -0.55 -30.56 10.50
CA LEU A 26 -0.32 -31.45 9.35
C LEU A 26 -0.77 -32.89 9.62
N ARG A 27 -0.54 -33.43 10.84
CA ARG A 27 -1.06 -34.74 11.25
C ARG A 27 -2.57 -34.79 11.23
N VAL A 28 -3.22 -33.83 11.90
CA VAL A 28 -4.70 -33.76 11.95
C VAL A 28 -5.30 -33.63 10.55
N CYS A 29 -4.70 -32.82 9.69
CA CYS A 29 -5.15 -32.68 8.31
C CYS A 29 -4.94 -33.97 7.51
N ALA A 30 -3.81 -34.66 7.68
CA ALA A 30 -3.55 -35.95 7.05
C ALA A 30 -4.53 -37.03 7.49
N ASP A 31 -4.79 -37.16 8.79
CA ASP A 31 -5.76 -38.11 9.34
C ASP A 31 -7.18 -37.85 8.80
N ALA A 32 -7.51 -36.58 8.54
CA ALA A 32 -8.80 -36.17 7.99
C ALA A 32 -8.85 -36.16 6.45
N GLY A 33 -7.75 -36.43 5.74
CA GLY A 33 -7.66 -36.31 4.28
C GLY A 33 -7.87 -34.87 3.76
N VAL A 34 -7.56 -33.87 4.58
CA VAL A 34 -7.74 -32.45 4.25
C VAL A 34 -6.41 -31.87 3.76
N PRO A 35 -6.39 -31.19 2.60
CA PRO A 35 -5.18 -30.54 2.12
C PRO A 35 -4.74 -29.37 2.98
N VAL A 36 -3.46 -28.99 2.87
CA VAL A 36 -2.86 -27.87 3.60
C VAL A 36 -2.19 -26.90 2.63
N VAL A 37 -2.34 -25.61 2.89
CA VAL A 37 -1.78 -24.50 2.11
C VAL A 37 -0.93 -23.61 3.03
N PRO A 38 0.41 -23.72 2.98
CA PRO A 38 1.29 -22.83 3.74
C PRO A 38 1.20 -21.41 3.19
N ARG A 39 1.08 -20.41 4.06
CA ARG A 39 0.87 -19.02 3.63
C ARG A 39 1.72 -18.05 4.43
N GLY A 40 2.53 -17.28 3.72
CA GLY A 40 3.23 -16.07 4.21
C GLY A 40 2.38 -14.81 4.02
N GLY A 41 2.98 -13.73 3.54
CA GLY A 41 2.26 -12.45 3.30
C GLY A 41 1.12 -12.52 2.27
N GLY A 42 1.06 -13.59 1.47
CA GLY A 42 0.07 -13.78 0.41
C GLY A 42 0.20 -12.72 -0.67
N THR A 43 1.42 -12.41 -1.10
CA THR A 43 1.75 -11.39 -2.10
C THR A 43 1.98 -11.97 -3.50
N SER A 44 1.86 -13.28 -3.66
CA SER A 44 1.98 -13.98 -4.94
C SER A 44 0.92 -13.56 -5.95
N ILE A 45 1.26 -13.65 -7.24
CA ILE A 45 0.37 -13.24 -8.34
C ILE A 45 -0.07 -14.40 -9.24
N ALA A 46 0.37 -15.63 -8.96
CA ALA A 46 0.06 -16.80 -9.78
C ALA A 46 -0.98 -17.75 -9.15
N GLY A 47 -1.52 -17.41 -7.97
CA GLY A 47 -2.59 -18.14 -7.31
C GLY A 47 -2.12 -19.24 -6.36
N GLN A 48 -0.81 -19.45 -6.21
CA GLN A 48 -0.25 -20.50 -5.37
C GLN A 48 -0.51 -20.33 -3.87
N ALA A 49 -0.82 -19.12 -3.40
CA ALA A 49 -1.24 -18.86 -2.02
C ALA A 49 -2.77 -18.87 -1.83
N THR A 50 -3.50 -19.44 -2.79
CA THR A 50 -4.95 -19.67 -2.74
C THR A 50 -5.22 -21.15 -2.87
N GLY A 51 -5.82 -21.79 -1.87
CA GLY A 51 -6.19 -23.19 -1.96
C GLY A 51 -7.41 -23.51 -1.11
N THR A 52 -7.97 -24.70 -1.31
CA THR A 52 -9.28 -25.11 -0.77
C THR A 52 -9.17 -25.83 0.58
N GLY A 53 -7.96 -26.17 1.03
CA GLY A 53 -7.70 -26.85 2.30
C GLY A 53 -7.58 -25.92 3.51
N VAL A 54 -6.89 -26.38 4.55
CA VAL A 54 -6.53 -25.56 5.72
C VAL A 54 -5.36 -24.66 5.36
N VAL A 55 -5.51 -23.36 5.56
CA VAL A 55 -4.43 -22.40 5.38
C VAL A 55 -3.63 -22.29 6.68
N LEU A 56 -2.31 -22.49 6.61
CA LEU A 56 -1.41 -22.18 7.72
C LEU A 56 -0.89 -20.74 7.57
N ASP A 57 -1.38 -19.83 8.40
CA ASP A 57 -0.87 -18.45 8.48
C ASP A 57 0.38 -18.39 9.36
N LEU A 58 1.54 -18.38 8.70
CA LEU A 58 2.84 -18.34 9.37
C LEU A 58 3.22 -16.93 9.83
N THR A 59 2.47 -15.90 9.47
CA THR A 59 2.85 -14.49 9.70
C THR A 59 2.53 -13.99 11.10
N ARG A 60 1.59 -14.64 11.80
CA ARG A 60 1.08 -14.17 13.10
C ARG A 60 2.05 -14.44 14.25
N HIS A 61 2.62 -15.65 14.31
CA HIS A 61 3.41 -16.10 15.45
C HIS A 61 4.81 -16.61 15.06
N MET A 62 4.97 -17.23 13.89
CA MET A 62 6.25 -17.75 13.41
C MET A 62 7.04 -16.71 12.61
N ASN A 63 7.29 -15.54 13.19
CA ASN A 63 7.87 -14.38 12.50
C ASN A 63 9.16 -13.81 13.15
N ALA A 64 9.89 -14.62 13.91
CA ALA A 64 11.11 -14.23 14.58
C ALA A 64 12.36 -14.25 13.68
N LEU A 65 13.26 -13.30 13.94
CA LEU A 65 14.67 -13.39 13.62
C LEU A 65 15.35 -14.10 14.80
N VAL A 66 15.73 -15.36 14.63
CA VAL A 66 16.21 -16.24 15.71
C VAL A 66 17.64 -15.88 16.11
N SER A 67 18.52 -15.70 15.13
CA SER A 67 19.90 -15.26 15.36
C SER A 67 20.52 -14.61 14.12
N VAL A 68 21.55 -13.79 14.33
CA VAL A 68 22.39 -13.20 13.28
C VAL A 68 23.85 -13.45 13.65
N ASP A 69 24.63 -13.96 12.70
CA ASP A 69 26.09 -14.04 12.78
C ASP A 69 26.70 -13.16 11.68
N PRO A 70 27.11 -11.92 12.01
CA PRO A 70 27.72 -11.01 11.04
C PRO A 70 29.07 -11.50 10.52
N ALA A 71 29.82 -12.29 11.30
CA ALA A 71 31.14 -12.78 10.91
C ALA A 71 31.00 -13.91 9.89
N ALA A 72 30.10 -14.86 10.13
CA ALA A 72 29.75 -15.91 9.18
C ALA A 72 28.84 -15.42 8.04
N ARG A 73 28.31 -14.20 8.14
CA ARG A 73 27.31 -13.61 7.22
C ARG A 73 26.10 -14.51 7.05
N THR A 74 25.53 -14.95 8.17
CA THR A 74 24.34 -15.78 8.17
C THR A 74 23.30 -15.28 9.17
N ALA A 75 22.05 -15.67 8.96
CA ALA A 75 20.97 -15.46 9.90
C ALA A 75 20.07 -16.70 9.97
N VAL A 76 19.48 -16.96 11.13
CA VAL A 76 18.45 -17.98 11.33
C VAL A 76 17.11 -17.28 11.45
N VAL A 77 16.13 -17.66 10.61
CA VAL A 77 14.85 -16.96 10.48
C VAL A 77 13.68 -17.93 10.48
N GLN A 78 12.55 -17.49 11.03
CA GLN A 78 11.27 -18.17 10.89
C GLN A 78 10.55 -17.77 9.59
N PRO A 79 9.67 -18.62 9.03
CA PRO A 79 9.06 -18.44 7.71
C PRO A 79 8.17 -17.20 7.57
N GLY A 80 7.59 -16.73 8.68
CA GLY A 80 6.73 -15.54 8.73
C GLY A 80 7.48 -14.22 8.88
N LEU A 81 8.81 -14.23 9.03
CA LEU A 81 9.60 -13.02 9.15
C LEU A 81 9.50 -12.20 7.85
N VAL A 82 9.10 -10.94 7.97
CA VAL A 82 9.07 -9.99 6.85
C VAL A 82 10.51 -9.62 6.45
N LEU A 83 10.80 -9.58 5.15
CA LEU A 83 12.16 -9.37 4.64
C LEU A 83 12.84 -8.12 5.21
N ASP A 84 12.14 -6.98 5.24
CA ASP A 84 12.74 -5.74 5.77
C ASP A 84 13.14 -5.83 7.24
N ARG A 85 12.49 -6.66 8.05
CA ARG A 85 12.92 -6.87 9.44
C ARG A 85 14.29 -7.52 9.53
N LEU A 86 14.61 -8.44 8.61
CA LEU A 86 15.95 -9.01 8.49
C LEU A 86 16.93 -7.93 8.02
N ARG A 87 16.60 -7.23 6.93
CA ARG A 87 17.48 -6.19 6.35
C ARG A 87 17.81 -5.08 7.35
N ASP A 88 16.82 -4.61 8.10
CA ASP A 88 17.00 -3.58 9.12
C ASP A 88 17.89 -4.06 10.27
N ALA A 89 17.71 -5.31 10.71
CA ALA A 89 18.53 -5.89 11.77
C ALA A 89 19.99 -6.08 11.37
N VAL A 90 20.27 -6.38 10.09
CA VAL A 90 21.64 -6.63 9.62
C VAL A 90 22.35 -5.40 9.06
N ARG A 91 21.60 -4.33 8.76
CA ARG A 91 22.12 -3.05 8.23
C ARG A 91 23.27 -2.45 9.04
N PRO A 92 23.27 -2.44 10.40
CA PRO A 92 24.38 -1.91 11.19
C PRO A 92 25.72 -2.62 10.95
N TYR A 93 25.70 -3.84 10.41
CA TYR A 93 26.90 -4.63 10.08
C TYR A 93 27.37 -4.43 8.64
N GLY A 94 26.73 -3.55 7.86
CA GLY A 94 27.03 -3.38 6.42
C GLY A 94 26.57 -4.56 5.57
N LEU A 95 25.63 -5.35 6.08
CA LEU A 95 25.09 -6.53 5.41
C LEU A 95 23.64 -6.29 4.96
N THR A 96 23.18 -7.12 4.02
CA THR A 96 21.78 -7.26 3.62
C THR A 96 21.47 -8.71 3.26
N PHE A 97 20.19 -9.06 3.15
CA PHE A 97 19.78 -10.22 2.37
C PHE A 97 19.69 -9.80 0.90
N GLY A 98 20.25 -10.60 -0.01
CA GLY A 98 20.40 -10.21 -1.42
C GLY A 98 19.08 -10.02 -2.15
N PRO A 99 18.25 -11.07 -2.31
CA PRO A 99 16.98 -10.97 -3.02
C PRO A 99 16.03 -9.96 -2.37
N ASP A 100 15.51 -9.05 -3.19
CA ASP A 100 14.69 -7.93 -2.76
C ASP A 100 13.45 -7.72 -3.65
N PRO A 101 12.44 -8.59 -3.53
CA PRO A 101 11.22 -8.45 -4.32
C PRO A 101 10.60 -7.08 -4.07
N SER A 102 9.85 -6.53 -5.04
CA SER A 102 9.06 -5.29 -4.86
C SER A 102 8.08 -5.36 -3.66
N THR A 103 7.87 -6.56 -3.13
CA THR A 103 7.08 -6.85 -1.93
C THR A 103 7.84 -6.88 -0.60
N HIS A 104 9.14 -6.56 -0.55
CA HIS A 104 10.05 -6.72 0.61
C HIS A 104 9.52 -6.21 1.97
N SER A 105 8.75 -5.12 1.97
CA SER A 105 8.09 -4.59 3.19
C SER A 105 6.93 -5.41 3.76
N ARG A 106 6.50 -6.48 3.06
CA ARG A 106 5.37 -7.34 3.48
C ARG A 106 5.44 -8.80 3.02
N CYS A 107 6.31 -9.16 2.08
CA CYS A 107 6.60 -10.56 1.79
C CYS A 107 7.39 -11.17 2.95
N THR A 108 7.28 -12.48 3.11
CA THR A 108 7.96 -13.20 4.19
C THR A 108 9.00 -14.16 3.61
N LEU A 109 10.04 -14.43 4.39
CA LEU A 109 11.14 -15.32 3.97
C LEU A 109 10.65 -16.71 3.55
N GLY A 110 9.66 -17.28 4.23
CA GLY A 110 9.06 -18.56 3.83
C GLY A 110 8.32 -18.48 2.49
N GLY A 111 7.65 -17.36 2.20
CA GLY A 111 7.04 -17.13 0.88
C GLY A 111 8.08 -16.94 -0.22
N MET A 112 9.19 -16.26 0.09
CA MET A 112 10.31 -16.11 -0.83
C MET A 112 10.97 -17.46 -1.16
N ILE A 113 11.18 -18.31 -0.16
CA ILE A 113 11.68 -19.68 -0.35
C ILE A 113 10.70 -20.49 -1.20
N GLY A 114 9.41 -20.42 -0.87
CA GLY A 114 8.36 -21.11 -1.62
C GLY A 114 8.29 -20.73 -3.09
N ASN A 115 8.51 -19.46 -3.44
CA ASN A 115 8.46 -19.00 -4.83
C ASN A 115 9.83 -18.97 -5.53
N ASN A 116 10.91 -19.27 -4.82
CA ASN A 116 12.27 -18.90 -5.21
C ASN A 116 12.35 -17.43 -5.68
N ALA A 117 11.81 -16.54 -4.86
CA ALA A 117 11.67 -15.13 -5.21
C ALA A 117 13.03 -14.47 -5.48
N CYS A 118 12.98 -13.42 -6.29
CA CYS A 118 14.12 -12.64 -6.74
C CYS A 118 13.86 -11.17 -6.39
N GLY A 119 14.45 -10.24 -7.13
CA GLY A 119 14.24 -8.82 -6.94
C GLY A 119 14.98 -8.00 -7.98
N ALA A 120 15.01 -6.69 -7.79
CA ALA A 120 15.73 -5.78 -8.67
C ALA A 120 17.22 -6.13 -8.71
N HIS A 121 17.78 -6.57 -7.58
CA HIS A 121 19.22 -6.82 -7.45
C HIS A 121 19.65 -8.26 -7.71
N SER A 122 18.80 -9.08 -8.35
CA SER A 122 19.17 -10.48 -8.64
C SER A 122 20.36 -10.61 -9.60
N VAL A 123 20.62 -9.60 -10.44
CA VAL A 123 21.84 -9.52 -11.27
C VAL A 123 23.10 -9.63 -10.39
N ALA A 124 23.08 -9.00 -9.21
CA ALA A 124 24.21 -9.00 -8.28
C ALA A 124 24.21 -10.19 -7.32
N TRP A 125 23.03 -10.59 -6.84
CA TRP A 125 22.93 -11.48 -5.67
C TRP A 125 22.10 -12.75 -5.91
N GLY A 126 21.61 -12.96 -7.12
CA GLY A 126 20.84 -14.14 -7.51
C GLY A 126 19.45 -14.21 -6.88
N THR A 127 18.96 -15.44 -6.76
CA THR A 127 17.62 -15.81 -6.29
C THR A 127 17.61 -16.13 -4.79
N THR A 128 16.43 -16.34 -4.21
CA THR A 128 16.32 -16.83 -2.82
C THR A 128 17.05 -18.14 -2.62
N ALA A 129 16.97 -19.08 -3.56
CA ALA A 129 17.63 -20.38 -3.48
C ALA A 129 19.16 -20.26 -3.38
N ASP A 130 19.76 -19.26 -4.02
CA ASP A 130 21.22 -18.99 -3.95
C ASP A 130 21.66 -18.53 -2.55
N ASN A 131 20.73 -17.94 -1.80
CA ASN A 131 20.96 -17.35 -0.49
C ASN A 131 20.45 -18.24 0.66
N VAL A 132 19.95 -19.45 0.37
CA VAL A 132 19.55 -20.44 1.39
C VAL A 132 20.69 -21.44 1.62
N ALA A 133 21.05 -21.66 2.88
CA ALA A 133 22.05 -22.65 3.27
C ALA A 133 21.40 -23.95 3.79
N GLU A 134 20.40 -23.83 4.66
CA GLU A 134 19.74 -24.96 5.30
C GLU A 134 18.26 -24.63 5.58
N LEU A 135 17.39 -25.64 5.52
CA LEU A 135 15.97 -25.52 5.82
C LEU A 135 15.55 -26.59 6.82
N ALA A 136 14.76 -26.20 7.83
CA ALA A 136 13.90 -27.12 8.58
C ALA A 136 12.52 -27.14 7.93
N VAL A 137 12.06 -28.32 7.54
CA VAL A 137 10.82 -28.53 6.79
C VAL A 137 9.98 -29.60 7.48
N THR A 138 8.67 -29.42 7.55
CA THR A 138 7.73 -30.46 7.96
C THR A 138 6.85 -30.86 6.78
N ALA A 139 6.93 -32.12 6.36
CA ALA A 139 6.11 -32.67 5.27
C ALA A 139 4.68 -33.01 5.73
N TYR A 140 3.81 -33.35 4.78
CA TYR A 140 2.45 -33.80 5.11
C TYR A 140 2.47 -35.00 6.06
N GLY A 141 1.53 -35.05 7.01
CA GLY A 141 1.56 -36.04 8.09
C GLY A 141 2.55 -35.72 9.22
N GLY A 142 3.28 -34.60 9.15
CA GLY A 142 4.04 -34.07 10.28
C GLY A 142 5.49 -34.57 10.41
N SER A 143 6.05 -35.20 9.38
CA SER A 143 7.45 -35.67 9.38
C SER A 143 8.43 -34.50 9.24
N PRO A 144 9.38 -34.31 10.18
CA PRO A 144 10.37 -33.24 10.10
C PRO A 144 11.61 -33.65 9.30
N TYR A 145 12.20 -32.70 8.59
CA TYR A 145 13.43 -32.82 7.82
C TYR A 145 14.30 -31.59 8.06
N ARG A 146 15.62 -31.78 8.07
CA ARG A 146 16.62 -30.71 8.07
C ARG A 146 17.54 -30.93 6.88
N ILE A 147 17.39 -30.08 5.87
CA ILE A 147 18.01 -30.26 4.55
C ILE A 147 19.00 -29.13 4.25
N GLY A 148 20.12 -29.48 3.64
CA GLY A 148 21.17 -28.55 3.23
C GLY A 148 21.84 -29.03 1.95
N THR A 149 23.17 -29.00 1.93
CA THR A 149 23.98 -29.64 0.88
C THR A 149 24.20 -31.12 1.20
N GLY A 150 24.11 -31.99 0.19
CA GLY A 150 24.20 -33.43 0.34
C GLY A 150 22.89 -34.10 0.73
N TRP A 151 22.93 -35.43 0.89
CA TRP A 151 21.74 -36.26 1.16
C TRP A 151 21.35 -36.35 2.64
N ALA A 152 22.13 -35.75 3.55
CA ALA A 152 21.84 -35.80 4.98
C ALA A 152 20.51 -35.07 5.26
N GLY A 153 19.61 -35.77 5.97
CA GLY A 153 18.28 -35.25 6.29
C GLY A 153 17.29 -35.15 5.12
N ALA A 154 17.67 -35.60 3.93
CA ALA A 154 16.75 -35.73 2.79
C ALA A 154 15.74 -36.87 3.02
N PRO A 155 14.53 -36.80 2.43
CA PRO A 155 13.57 -37.90 2.51
C PRO A 155 14.09 -39.16 1.81
N ALA A 156 13.71 -40.31 2.35
CA ALA A 156 14.02 -41.61 1.75
C ALA A 156 13.42 -41.71 0.34
N GLY A 157 14.15 -42.29 -0.61
CA GLY A 157 13.73 -42.40 -2.01
C GLY A 157 14.15 -41.22 -2.88
N LEU A 158 14.53 -40.07 -2.32
CA LEU A 158 14.91 -38.90 -3.12
C LEU A 158 16.20 -39.15 -3.91
N ARG A 159 17.19 -39.77 -3.27
CA ARG A 159 18.46 -40.09 -3.93
C ARG A 159 18.25 -41.12 -5.03
N GLU A 160 17.47 -42.15 -4.76
CA GLU A 160 17.15 -43.21 -5.72
C GLU A 160 16.41 -42.65 -6.94
N LEU A 161 15.48 -41.70 -6.71
CA LEU A 161 14.79 -40.99 -7.79
C LEU A 161 15.78 -40.22 -8.66
N VAL A 162 16.73 -39.50 -8.06
CA VAL A 162 17.74 -38.71 -8.78
C VAL A 162 18.70 -39.62 -9.55
N ASP A 163 19.25 -40.63 -8.89
CA ASP A 163 20.19 -41.59 -9.49
C ASP A 163 19.55 -42.34 -10.67
N GLY A 164 18.24 -42.65 -10.58
CA GLY A 164 17.46 -43.25 -11.66
C GLY A 164 17.13 -42.32 -12.83
N ASN A 165 17.31 -41.01 -12.69
CA ASN A 165 16.89 -40.00 -13.67
C ASN A 165 18.00 -39.01 -14.09
N LEU A 166 19.28 -39.34 -13.83
CA LEU A 166 20.41 -38.44 -14.11
C LEU A 166 20.46 -37.93 -15.56
N ALA A 167 20.18 -38.79 -16.54
CA ALA A 167 20.17 -38.39 -17.95
C ALA A 167 19.09 -37.33 -18.23
N LEU A 168 17.86 -37.58 -17.77
CA LEU A 168 16.74 -36.66 -17.93
C LEU A 168 16.97 -35.33 -17.20
N LEU A 169 17.56 -35.36 -16.00
CA LEU A 169 17.91 -34.14 -15.26
C LEU A 169 18.96 -33.30 -16.00
N ARG A 170 19.98 -33.94 -16.59
CA ARG A 170 21.05 -33.24 -17.32
C ARG A 170 20.57 -32.62 -18.63
N THR A 171 19.67 -33.29 -19.35
CA THR A 171 19.26 -32.85 -20.71
C THR A 171 17.88 -32.19 -20.74
N GLY A 172 16.93 -32.69 -19.95
CA GLY A 172 15.52 -32.27 -19.97
C GLY A 172 15.25 -30.96 -19.22
N MET A 173 16.11 -30.56 -18.29
CA MET A 173 15.98 -29.27 -17.60
C MET A 173 16.41 -28.06 -18.46
N GLY A 174 16.83 -28.28 -19.71
CA GLY A 174 17.09 -27.20 -20.68
C GLY A 174 18.57 -26.79 -20.84
N GLY A 175 19.53 -27.70 -20.66
CA GLY A 175 20.90 -27.59 -21.21
C GLY A 175 21.80 -26.43 -20.75
N GLY A 176 21.34 -25.53 -19.88
CA GLY A 176 22.16 -24.51 -19.22
C GLY A 176 21.83 -24.49 -17.74
N GLY A 177 22.75 -24.95 -16.90
CA GLY A 177 22.58 -24.90 -15.44
C GLY A 177 22.53 -23.46 -14.92
N PRO A 178 22.03 -23.23 -13.71
CA PRO A 178 22.39 -22.04 -12.96
C PRO A 178 23.87 -22.16 -12.60
N VAL A 179 24.71 -21.36 -13.25
CA VAL A 179 26.10 -21.23 -12.84
C VAL A 179 26.15 -20.16 -11.76
N GLY A 180 26.52 -20.58 -10.56
CA GLY A 180 26.80 -19.64 -9.47
C GLY A 180 27.90 -18.67 -9.88
N GLY A 181 27.74 -17.40 -9.48
CA GLY A 181 28.81 -16.41 -9.41
C GLY A 181 29.45 -16.01 -10.75
N GLY A 182 28.96 -14.91 -11.32
CA GLY A 182 29.75 -14.01 -12.18
C GLY A 182 30.46 -14.67 -13.37
N GLY A 183 29.73 -14.92 -14.46
CA GLY A 183 30.33 -14.86 -15.80
C GLY A 183 30.36 -16.13 -16.66
N SER A 184 29.48 -17.13 -16.48
CA SER A 184 29.36 -18.21 -17.48
C SER A 184 27.92 -18.59 -17.84
N GLY A 185 27.46 -18.08 -18.99
CA GLY A 185 26.63 -18.75 -20.00
C GLY A 185 25.26 -19.37 -19.69
N GLY A 186 24.83 -19.47 -18.43
CA GLY A 186 23.54 -20.07 -18.04
C GLY A 186 22.42 -19.03 -17.84
N PHE A 187 21.18 -19.42 -18.14
CA PHE A 187 19.99 -18.59 -17.90
C PHE A 187 19.56 -18.70 -16.43
N SER A 188 19.77 -17.62 -15.64
CA SER A 188 19.60 -17.57 -14.18
C SER A 188 18.13 -17.58 -13.71
N ARG A 189 17.21 -17.04 -14.50
CA ARG A 189 15.78 -16.84 -14.15
C ARG A 189 14.87 -18.03 -14.53
N ARG A 190 15.33 -19.27 -14.33
CA ARG A 190 14.51 -20.47 -14.55
C ARG A 190 13.76 -20.88 -13.27
N ILE A 191 12.65 -20.21 -13.00
CA ILE A 191 11.83 -20.45 -11.79
C ILE A 191 10.72 -21.49 -12.02
N SER A 192 10.20 -21.61 -13.25
CA SER A 192 9.05 -22.47 -13.54
C SER A 192 9.26 -23.94 -13.15
N GLY A 193 8.20 -24.61 -12.68
CA GLY A 193 8.19 -25.97 -12.18
C GLY A 193 9.05 -26.13 -10.94
N TYR A 194 9.60 -27.32 -10.75
CA TYR A 194 10.73 -27.50 -9.83
C TYR A 194 12.03 -27.10 -10.54
N GLY A 195 12.15 -25.82 -10.90
CA GLY A 195 13.20 -25.29 -11.78
C GLY A 195 14.64 -25.52 -11.28
N GLY A 196 14.81 -25.71 -9.97
CA GLY A 196 16.07 -26.06 -9.30
C GLY A 196 16.32 -27.55 -9.08
N LEU A 197 15.52 -28.45 -9.66
CA LEU A 197 15.65 -29.90 -9.45
C LEU A 197 17.01 -30.46 -9.91
N ASP A 198 17.64 -29.85 -10.91
CA ASP A 198 18.98 -30.20 -11.37
C ASP A 198 20.09 -29.82 -10.38
N ALA A 199 19.80 -29.06 -9.31
CA ALA A 199 20.72 -28.85 -8.20
C ALA A 199 20.98 -30.14 -7.38
N LEU A 200 20.12 -31.15 -7.52
CA LEU A 200 20.32 -32.48 -6.91
C LEU A 200 21.39 -33.34 -7.61
N LEU A 201 21.87 -32.92 -8.78
CA LEU A 201 22.89 -33.67 -9.51
C LEU A 201 24.16 -33.86 -8.66
N PRO A 202 24.79 -35.05 -8.67
CA PRO A 202 26.01 -35.32 -7.90
C PRO A 202 27.14 -34.34 -8.20
N GLU A 203 27.32 -33.97 -9.48
CA GLU A 203 28.32 -32.98 -9.91
C GLU A 203 28.08 -31.56 -9.38
N ARG A 204 26.90 -31.28 -8.80
CA ARG A 204 26.56 -30.02 -8.14
C ARG A 204 26.52 -30.12 -6.61
N GLY A 205 26.91 -31.26 -6.06
CA GLY A 205 26.97 -31.47 -4.60
C GLY A 205 25.64 -31.85 -3.94
N ALA A 206 24.61 -32.18 -4.73
CA ALA A 206 23.27 -32.51 -4.25
C ALA A 206 22.69 -31.45 -3.29
N GLU A 207 22.42 -30.25 -3.81
CA GLU A 207 21.89 -29.13 -3.02
C GLU A 207 20.39 -29.30 -2.74
N VAL A 208 20.04 -30.11 -1.73
CA VAL A 208 18.64 -30.45 -1.41
C VAL A 208 17.84 -29.23 -0.96
N ALA A 209 18.41 -28.35 -0.14
CA ALA A 209 17.74 -27.11 0.27
C ALA A 209 17.45 -26.18 -0.93
N ARG A 210 18.37 -26.12 -1.89
CA ARG A 210 18.20 -25.32 -3.11
C ARG A 210 17.10 -25.89 -4.01
N ALA A 211 17.06 -27.22 -4.17
CA ALA A 211 16.03 -27.90 -4.95
C ALA A 211 14.63 -27.87 -4.30
N PHE A 212 14.54 -27.58 -3.00
CA PHE A 212 13.28 -27.35 -2.29
C PHE A 212 12.69 -25.94 -2.56
N CYS A 213 13.55 -24.96 -2.84
CA CYS A 213 13.11 -23.60 -3.16
C CYS A 213 12.32 -23.58 -4.48
N GLY A 214 11.27 -22.76 -4.56
CA GLY A 214 10.34 -22.77 -5.71
C GLY A 214 9.28 -23.86 -5.64
N SER A 215 9.17 -24.58 -4.51
CA SER A 215 8.17 -25.64 -4.33
C SER A 215 6.74 -25.16 -4.17
N GLU A 216 6.51 -23.86 -3.97
CA GLU A 216 5.19 -23.25 -3.78
C GLU A 216 4.36 -23.92 -2.67
N GLY A 217 5.03 -24.44 -1.64
CA GLY A 217 4.38 -25.16 -0.53
C GLY A 217 3.80 -26.53 -0.92
N THR A 218 4.19 -27.09 -2.06
CA THR A 218 3.71 -28.40 -2.54
C THR A 218 4.48 -29.60 -1.96
N LEU A 219 5.61 -29.37 -1.28
CA LEU A 219 6.47 -30.43 -0.71
C LEU A 219 6.42 -30.47 0.82
N GLY A 220 6.13 -29.34 1.48
CA GLY A 220 6.14 -29.25 2.93
C GLY A 220 6.09 -27.80 3.42
N VAL A 221 6.12 -27.63 4.74
CA VAL A 221 6.10 -26.34 5.43
C VAL A 221 7.49 -26.03 5.96
N VAL A 222 8.11 -24.93 5.52
CA VAL A 222 9.33 -24.43 6.14
C VAL A 222 9.01 -23.92 7.55
N THR A 223 9.74 -24.37 8.56
CA THR A 223 9.58 -23.93 9.96
C THR A 223 10.74 -23.05 10.43
N GLU A 224 11.91 -23.20 9.82
CA GLU A 224 13.13 -22.40 10.08
C GLU A 224 14.02 -22.43 8.84
N ALA A 225 14.77 -21.36 8.59
CA ALA A 225 15.75 -21.28 7.51
C ALA A 225 17.06 -20.64 7.98
N VAL A 226 18.19 -21.22 7.57
CA VAL A 226 19.51 -20.59 7.67
C VAL A 226 19.78 -19.90 6.33
N VAL A 227 19.89 -18.57 6.35
CA VAL A 227 20.10 -17.75 5.16
C VAL A 227 21.47 -17.10 5.17
N ARG A 228 22.05 -16.93 3.98
CA ARG A 228 23.29 -16.20 3.73
C ARG A 228 23.00 -14.71 3.56
N LEU A 229 23.92 -13.88 4.02
CA LEU A 229 23.89 -12.42 3.91
C LEU A 229 25.01 -11.97 2.97
N VAL A 230 24.77 -10.88 2.25
CA VAL A 230 25.72 -10.25 1.33
C VAL A 230 26.12 -8.87 1.83
N GLU A 231 27.24 -8.35 1.35
CA GLU A 231 27.67 -6.99 1.64
C GLU A 231 26.77 -5.99 0.90
N ALA A 232 26.31 -4.97 1.61
CA ALA A 232 25.57 -3.87 1.00
C ALA A 232 26.55 -2.84 0.38
N PRO A 233 26.26 -2.29 -0.81
CA PRO A 233 27.05 -1.20 -1.38
C PRO A 233 27.01 0.02 -0.45
N ARG A 234 28.16 0.68 -0.25
CA ARG A 234 28.26 1.82 0.68
C ARG A 234 27.58 3.08 0.18
N ALA A 235 27.68 3.33 -1.13
CA ALA A 235 27.17 4.55 -1.77
C ALA A 235 26.73 4.23 -3.22
N PRO A 236 25.67 3.42 -3.40
CA PRO A 236 25.18 3.12 -4.72
C PRO A 236 24.74 4.39 -5.46
N VAL A 237 24.89 4.38 -6.78
CA VAL A 237 24.56 5.49 -7.68
C VAL A 237 23.65 4.99 -8.78
N LEU A 238 22.58 5.73 -9.05
CA LEU A 238 21.62 5.40 -10.09
C LEU A 238 21.96 6.15 -11.38
N ALA A 239 22.18 5.44 -12.48
CA ALA A 239 22.19 5.98 -13.83
C ALA A 239 20.84 5.70 -14.48
N VAL A 240 20.20 6.75 -15.03
CA VAL A 240 18.97 6.63 -15.81
C VAL A 240 19.31 6.91 -17.27
N LEU A 241 19.04 5.94 -18.14
CA LEU A 241 19.38 5.96 -19.56
C LEU A 241 18.10 6.02 -20.40
N GLY A 242 17.97 6.99 -21.31
CA GLY A 242 16.82 7.14 -22.19
C GLY A 242 16.99 6.42 -23.54
N TYR A 243 15.95 5.74 -23.99
CA TYR A 243 15.87 5.01 -25.26
C TYR A 243 14.62 5.40 -26.04
N ALA A 244 14.57 5.06 -27.34
CA ALA A 244 13.43 5.41 -28.18
C ALA A 244 12.13 4.72 -27.72
N ASP A 245 12.23 3.44 -27.37
CA ASP A 245 11.14 2.60 -26.91
C ASP A 245 11.68 1.45 -26.02
N GLU A 246 10.78 0.67 -25.43
CA GLU A 246 11.13 -0.42 -24.51
C GLU A 246 11.85 -1.59 -25.20
N SER A 247 11.67 -1.79 -26.50
CA SER A 247 12.37 -2.83 -27.25
C SER A 247 13.83 -2.43 -27.49
N ALA A 248 14.09 -1.16 -27.80
CA ALA A 248 15.45 -0.61 -27.88
C ALA A 248 16.17 -0.65 -26.52
N ALA A 249 15.47 -0.29 -25.44
CA ALA A 249 16.01 -0.43 -24.08
C ALA A 249 16.35 -1.90 -23.75
N ALA A 250 15.50 -2.84 -24.14
CA ALA A 250 15.76 -4.27 -23.95
C ALA A 250 16.93 -4.81 -24.77
N ASP A 251 17.10 -4.38 -26.02
CA ASP A 251 18.26 -4.74 -26.84
C ASP A 251 19.57 -4.25 -26.19
N ALA A 252 19.56 -3.08 -25.54
CA ALA A 252 20.72 -2.51 -24.87
C ALA A 252 21.07 -3.19 -23.54
N ALA A 253 20.08 -3.71 -22.80
CA ALA A 253 20.25 -4.19 -21.43
C ALA A 253 21.35 -5.26 -21.26
N ALA A 254 21.42 -6.23 -22.19
CA ALA A 254 22.44 -7.29 -22.15
C ALA A 254 23.87 -6.72 -22.29
N GLY A 255 24.04 -5.64 -23.07
CA GLY A 255 25.31 -4.96 -23.27
C GLY A 255 25.81 -4.21 -22.03
N LEU A 256 24.95 -3.97 -21.03
CA LEU A 256 25.29 -3.29 -19.79
C LEU A 256 25.82 -4.25 -18.71
N LEU A 257 25.50 -5.54 -18.80
CA LEU A 257 25.92 -6.55 -17.81
C LEU A 257 27.44 -6.67 -17.61
N PRO A 258 28.31 -6.52 -18.65
CA PRO A 258 29.76 -6.54 -18.47
C PRO A 258 30.30 -5.47 -17.50
N TYR A 259 29.57 -4.37 -17.29
CA TYR A 259 29.93 -3.34 -16.32
C TYR A 259 29.66 -3.75 -14.87
N ARG A 260 29.08 -4.93 -14.64
CA ARG A 260 28.69 -5.46 -13.32
C ARG A 260 27.73 -4.52 -12.55
N PRO A 261 26.60 -4.13 -13.16
CA PRO A 261 25.59 -3.34 -12.46
C PRO A 261 25.00 -4.15 -11.29
N LEU A 262 24.56 -3.43 -10.27
CA LEU A 262 23.79 -4.01 -9.17
C LEU A 262 22.37 -4.39 -9.64
N THR A 263 21.82 -3.63 -10.59
CA THR A 263 20.50 -3.86 -11.21
C THR A 263 20.39 -3.15 -12.57
N VAL A 264 19.50 -3.64 -13.43
CA VAL A 264 19.14 -3.02 -14.73
C VAL A 264 17.63 -3.19 -14.92
N GLU A 265 16.86 -2.15 -14.58
CA GLU A 265 15.39 -2.16 -14.67
C GLU A 265 14.89 -1.40 -15.90
N GLY A 266 14.00 -2.01 -16.67
CA GLY A 266 13.31 -1.37 -17.79
C GLY A 266 11.99 -0.72 -17.38
N MET A 267 11.80 0.52 -17.81
CA MET A 267 10.62 1.35 -17.54
C MET A 267 10.02 1.90 -18.84
N ALA A 268 8.77 1.54 -19.13
CA ALA A 268 8.00 2.18 -20.19
C ALA A 268 7.49 3.57 -19.78
N GLU A 269 7.27 4.46 -20.75
CA GLU A 269 6.74 5.82 -20.55
C GLU A 269 5.49 5.85 -19.68
N ASP A 270 4.58 4.91 -19.89
CA ASP A 270 3.30 4.84 -19.19
C ASP A 270 3.43 4.75 -17.67
N LEU A 271 4.53 4.18 -17.18
CA LEU A 271 4.80 4.00 -15.75
C LEU A 271 5.47 5.21 -15.10
N VAL A 272 6.15 6.04 -15.89
CA VAL A 272 6.93 7.18 -15.41
C VAL A 272 6.31 8.53 -15.80
N ARG A 273 5.06 8.53 -16.28
CA ARG A 273 4.34 9.75 -16.65
C ARG A 273 4.26 10.71 -15.45
N GLY A 274 4.66 11.96 -15.68
CA GLY A 274 4.63 13.02 -14.67
C GLY A 274 5.85 13.05 -13.74
N VAL A 275 6.85 12.19 -13.97
CA VAL A 275 8.12 12.22 -13.25
C VAL A 275 9.01 13.28 -13.90
N GLY A 276 9.39 14.31 -13.14
CA GLY A 276 10.34 15.34 -13.60
C GLY A 276 11.78 14.84 -13.57
N GLY A 277 12.63 15.38 -14.45
CA GLY A 277 14.08 15.14 -14.42
C GLY A 277 14.56 13.86 -15.10
N LEU A 278 13.69 13.16 -15.84
CA LEU A 278 14.10 12.04 -16.68
C LEU A 278 14.80 12.54 -17.96
N PRO A 279 15.82 11.82 -18.45
CA PRO A 279 16.49 12.15 -19.71
C PRO A 279 15.56 11.88 -20.89
N ARG A 280 15.87 12.44 -22.06
CA ARG A 280 15.08 12.27 -23.28
C ARG A 280 14.96 10.79 -23.68
N GLY A 281 13.73 10.29 -23.81
CA GLY A 281 13.42 8.94 -24.28
C GLY A 281 11.91 8.63 -24.25
N GLY A 282 11.51 7.52 -24.87
CA GLY A 282 10.19 6.89 -24.74
C GLY A 282 10.20 5.62 -23.86
N ALA A 283 11.39 5.18 -23.44
CA ALA A 283 11.58 4.19 -22.37
C ALA A 283 12.92 4.45 -21.68
N TRP A 284 13.09 3.92 -20.48
CA TRP A 284 14.29 4.14 -19.68
C TRP A 284 14.85 2.84 -19.10
N LEU A 285 16.17 2.77 -18.98
CA LEU A 285 16.85 1.81 -18.11
C LEU A 285 17.31 2.51 -16.83
N PHE A 286 16.92 1.99 -15.68
CA PHE A 286 17.36 2.43 -14.37
C PHE A 286 18.44 1.44 -13.92
N VAL A 287 19.69 1.92 -13.83
CA VAL A 287 20.88 1.09 -13.64
C VAL A 287 21.61 1.55 -12.38
N GLU A 288 21.61 0.72 -11.35
CA GLU A 288 22.34 1.02 -10.12
C GLU A 288 23.76 0.45 -10.18
N MET A 289 24.74 1.28 -9.83
CA MET A 289 26.16 0.93 -9.76
C MET A 289 26.66 1.10 -8.33
N ALA A 290 27.70 0.35 -7.96
CA ALA A 290 28.27 0.40 -6.63
C ALA A 290 28.88 1.77 -6.25
N ASP A 291 29.27 2.56 -7.25
CA ASP A 291 29.84 3.90 -7.10
C ASP A 291 29.63 4.78 -8.35
N GLU A 292 29.95 6.06 -8.21
CA GLU A 292 29.80 7.07 -9.27
C GLU A 292 30.76 6.86 -10.46
N GLY A 293 31.94 6.28 -10.22
CA GLY A 293 32.92 6.01 -11.26
C GLY A 293 32.39 4.98 -12.25
N GLY A 294 31.85 3.87 -11.72
CA GLY A 294 31.18 2.83 -12.50
C GLY A 294 29.97 3.36 -13.25
N ALA A 295 29.13 4.20 -12.61
CA ALA A 295 27.99 4.83 -13.28
C ALA A 295 28.40 5.68 -14.49
N ARG A 296 29.45 6.50 -14.36
CA ARG A 296 29.96 7.34 -15.46
C ARG A 296 30.65 6.54 -16.56
N GLU A 297 31.30 5.42 -16.22
CA GLU A 297 31.85 4.51 -17.22
C GLU A 297 30.75 3.82 -18.02
N LEU A 298 29.72 3.32 -17.34
CA LEU A 298 28.56 2.70 -17.95
C LEU A 298 27.83 3.68 -18.88
N VAL A 299 27.56 4.92 -18.45
CA VAL A 299 26.92 5.94 -19.28
C VAL A 299 27.73 6.23 -20.55
N ARG A 300 29.07 6.25 -20.49
CA ARG A 300 29.92 6.46 -21.68
C ARG A 300 29.89 5.28 -22.66
N GLY A 301 29.63 4.07 -22.16
CA GLY A 301 29.53 2.86 -22.98
C GLY A 301 28.12 2.52 -23.45
N ALA A 302 27.09 3.16 -22.88
CA ALA A 302 25.71 2.93 -23.25
C ALA A 302 25.34 3.67 -24.55
N ASP A 303 24.67 2.95 -25.46
CA ASP A 303 24.06 3.54 -26.65
C ASP A 303 22.70 4.18 -26.32
N ALA A 304 22.71 5.18 -25.44
CA ALA A 304 21.50 5.87 -24.96
C ALA A 304 21.27 7.20 -25.72
N LEU A 305 20.01 7.58 -25.89
CA LEU A 305 19.64 8.87 -26.48
C LEU A 305 20.04 10.06 -25.60
N ASP A 306 19.99 9.85 -24.29
CA ASP A 306 20.30 10.82 -23.25
C ASP A 306 20.45 10.06 -21.91
N ALA A 307 21.13 10.64 -20.93
CA ALA A 307 21.37 10.00 -19.65
C ALA A 307 21.53 11.00 -18.50
N VAL A 308 21.13 10.59 -17.29
CA VAL A 308 21.37 11.33 -16.05
C VAL A 308 21.93 10.41 -14.98
N VAL A 309 22.89 10.92 -14.20
CA VAL A 309 23.44 10.23 -13.03
C VAL A 309 22.90 10.90 -11.77
N VAL A 310 22.23 10.11 -10.93
CA VAL A 310 21.58 10.56 -9.70
C VAL A 310 22.38 10.05 -8.51
N THR A 311 23.18 10.93 -7.92
CA THR A 311 24.02 10.62 -6.75
C THR A 311 23.36 10.93 -5.42
N ASP A 312 22.34 11.79 -5.41
CA ASP A 312 21.66 12.17 -4.17
C ASP A 312 20.70 11.05 -3.72
N PRO A 313 20.74 10.59 -2.45
CA PRO A 313 19.90 9.49 -1.99
C PRO A 313 18.39 9.77 -2.05
N ALA A 314 17.95 11.03 -2.00
CA ALA A 314 16.53 11.37 -2.02
C ALA A 314 15.94 11.21 -3.44
N GLY A 315 16.66 11.67 -4.45
CA GLY A 315 16.34 11.48 -5.87
C GLY A 315 16.31 9.99 -6.23
N GLN A 316 17.31 9.22 -5.79
CA GLN A 316 17.33 7.76 -6.00
C GLN A 316 16.10 7.07 -5.38
N ARG A 317 15.76 7.38 -4.13
CA ARG A 317 14.56 6.82 -3.46
C ARG A 317 13.26 7.20 -4.16
N ALA A 318 13.16 8.44 -4.66
CA ALA A 318 11.97 8.89 -5.38
C ALA A 318 11.77 8.09 -6.68
N LEU A 319 12.86 7.83 -7.41
CA LEU A 319 12.84 7.02 -8.63
C LEU A 319 12.56 5.54 -8.34
N TRP A 320 13.20 4.95 -7.32
CA TRP A 320 12.98 3.56 -6.91
C TRP A 320 11.55 3.30 -6.43
N ARG A 321 10.92 4.27 -5.77
CA ARG A 321 9.52 4.15 -5.35
C ARG A 321 8.57 3.92 -6.53
N ILE A 322 8.84 4.52 -7.69
CA ILE A 322 8.03 4.29 -8.90
C ILE A 322 8.08 2.81 -9.28
N ARG A 323 9.28 2.20 -9.25
CA ARG A 323 9.48 0.78 -9.56
C ARG A 323 8.77 -0.15 -8.58
N GLU A 324 8.86 0.16 -7.29
CA GLU A 324 8.25 -0.64 -6.22
C GLU A 324 6.72 -0.60 -6.28
N ASP A 325 6.14 0.56 -6.60
CA ASP A 325 4.69 0.77 -6.66
C ASP A 325 4.09 0.34 -8.03
N ALA A 326 4.92 0.13 -9.06
CA ALA A 326 4.51 -0.24 -10.43
C ALA A 326 3.53 -1.43 -10.49
N ALA A 327 3.73 -2.45 -9.64
CA ALA A 327 2.85 -3.63 -9.60
C ALA A 327 1.38 -3.30 -9.27
N GLY A 328 1.13 -2.19 -8.58
CA GLY A 328 -0.21 -1.65 -8.34
C GLY A 328 -0.59 -0.52 -9.30
N THR A 329 0.33 0.41 -9.60
CA THR A 329 0.04 1.53 -10.51
C THR A 329 -0.33 1.06 -11.92
N ALA A 330 0.33 0.00 -12.40
CA ALA A 330 0.07 -0.59 -13.71
C ALA A 330 -1.30 -1.27 -13.84
N THR A 331 -2.09 -1.39 -12.76
CA THR A 331 -3.43 -2.00 -12.79
C THR A 331 -4.49 -1.12 -13.45
N ARG A 332 -4.11 0.09 -13.89
CA ARG A 332 -4.93 0.95 -14.74
C ARG A 332 -4.12 1.43 -15.92
N LEU A 333 -4.70 1.26 -17.11
CA LEU A 333 -4.16 1.87 -18.32
C LEU A 333 -4.40 3.39 -18.31
N PRO A 334 -3.68 4.17 -19.14
CA PRO A 334 -3.88 5.62 -19.22
C PRO A 334 -5.32 6.07 -19.53
N GLY A 335 -6.12 5.23 -20.19
CA GLY A 335 -7.55 5.49 -20.46
C GLY A 335 -8.49 5.21 -19.27
N GLY A 336 -7.95 4.69 -18.16
CA GLY A 336 -8.70 4.35 -16.94
C GLY A 336 -9.24 2.92 -16.91
N GLU A 337 -9.06 2.13 -17.98
CA GLU A 337 -9.43 0.72 -18.00
C GLU A 337 -8.57 -0.10 -17.04
N MET A 338 -9.18 -1.13 -16.45
CA MET A 338 -8.47 -2.03 -15.55
C MET A 338 -7.54 -2.96 -16.33
N ALA A 339 -6.36 -3.19 -15.77
CA ALA A 339 -5.40 -4.17 -16.25
C ALA A 339 -5.03 -5.12 -15.11
N TRP A 340 -4.88 -6.41 -15.43
CA TRP A 340 -4.82 -7.48 -14.47
C TRP A 340 -3.49 -8.25 -14.55
N PRO A 341 -3.13 -8.97 -13.46
CA PRO A 341 -2.17 -10.07 -13.54
C PRO A 341 -2.70 -11.19 -14.46
N GLY A 342 -1.95 -12.28 -14.63
CA GLY A 342 -2.35 -13.49 -15.35
C GLY A 342 -1.21 -14.20 -16.07
N TRP A 343 -0.31 -13.46 -16.72
CA TRP A 343 0.78 -14.03 -17.53
C TRP A 343 2.14 -13.35 -17.33
N GLU A 344 2.15 -12.15 -16.76
CA GLU A 344 3.36 -11.40 -16.42
C GLU A 344 4.36 -12.24 -15.65
N ASP A 345 5.65 -11.89 -15.78
CA ASP A 345 6.81 -12.59 -15.18
C ASP A 345 7.48 -13.64 -16.05
N CYS A 346 7.38 -13.55 -17.37
CA CYS A 346 8.20 -14.41 -18.22
C CYS A 346 9.63 -13.89 -18.28
N ALA A 347 10.59 -14.81 -18.30
CA ALA A 347 11.99 -14.47 -18.47
C ALA A 347 12.57 -15.18 -19.69
N VAL A 348 13.34 -14.45 -20.49
CA VAL A 348 14.11 -14.98 -21.63
C VAL A 348 15.58 -14.61 -21.45
N PRO A 349 16.54 -15.25 -22.13
CA PRO A 349 17.93 -14.80 -22.09
C PRO A 349 18.01 -13.30 -22.42
N PRO A 350 18.76 -12.47 -21.66
CA PRO A 350 18.80 -11.02 -21.86
C PRO A 350 19.13 -10.60 -23.30
N THR A 351 19.99 -11.35 -23.98
CA THR A 351 20.37 -11.11 -25.39
C THR A 351 19.24 -11.32 -26.39
N ARG A 352 18.13 -11.96 -25.99
CA ARG A 352 16.93 -12.18 -26.80
C ARG A 352 15.76 -11.28 -26.40
N LEU A 353 15.91 -10.49 -25.33
CA LEU A 353 14.82 -9.74 -24.72
C LEU A 353 14.14 -8.76 -25.68
N GLY A 354 14.91 -7.98 -26.44
CA GLY A 354 14.32 -7.00 -27.35
C GLY A 354 13.56 -7.64 -28.52
N ALA A 355 14.05 -8.76 -29.06
CA ALA A 355 13.34 -9.55 -30.08
C ALA A 355 12.03 -10.12 -29.52
N TYR A 356 12.09 -10.71 -28.34
CA TYR A 356 10.91 -11.19 -27.62
C TYR A 356 9.88 -10.07 -27.38
N LEU A 357 10.29 -8.87 -26.94
CA LEU A 357 9.36 -7.76 -26.70
C LEU A 357 8.66 -7.29 -27.98
N ARG A 358 9.33 -7.32 -29.13
CA ARG A 358 8.71 -6.99 -30.43
C ARG A 358 7.62 -8.00 -30.79
N GLU A 359 7.91 -9.28 -30.68
CA GLU A 359 6.94 -10.36 -30.96
C GLU A 359 5.81 -10.40 -29.93
N PHE A 360 6.10 -10.13 -28.66
CA PHE A 360 5.12 -10.00 -27.59
C PHE A 360 4.08 -8.91 -27.88
N ARG A 361 4.50 -7.74 -28.37
CA ARG A 361 3.55 -6.68 -28.77
C ARG A 361 2.68 -7.10 -29.96
N ALA A 362 3.27 -7.79 -30.94
CA ALA A 362 2.51 -8.32 -32.06
C ALA A 362 1.45 -9.33 -31.58
N LEU A 363 1.79 -10.17 -30.59
CA LEU A 363 0.86 -11.12 -29.98
C LEU A 363 -0.27 -10.42 -29.21
N LEU A 364 0.03 -9.40 -28.41
CA LEU A 364 -1.00 -8.57 -27.75
C LEU A 364 -1.97 -7.98 -28.77
N ALA A 365 -1.44 -7.37 -29.84
CA ALA A 365 -2.26 -6.78 -30.90
C ALA A 365 -3.13 -7.83 -31.63
N ALA A 366 -2.59 -9.02 -31.90
CA ALA A 366 -3.32 -10.12 -32.53
C ALA A 366 -4.52 -10.60 -31.70
N HIS A 367 -4.42 -10.54 -30.37
CA HIS A 367 -5.51 -10.84 -29.44
C HIS A 367 -6.37 -9.61 -29.09
N GLY A 368 -6.05 -8.43 -29.61
CA GLY A 368 -6.76 -7.18 -29.30
C GLY A 368 -6.62 -6.78 -27.83
N LEU A 369 -5.45 -7.02 -27.23
CA LEU A 369 -5.12 -6.73 -25.85
C LEU A 369 -4.08 -5.60 -25.77
N ARG A 370 -4.04 -4.91 -24.64
CA ARG A 370 -3.08 -3.85 -24.34
C ARG A 370 -2.39 -4.12 -23.01
N GLY A 371 -1.12 -3.77 -22.95
CA GLY A 371 -0.33 -3.80 -21.72
C GLY A 371 1.04 -3.20 -21.94
N SER A 372 1.55 -2.51 -20.92
CA SER A 372 2.85 -1.83 -20.97
C SER A 372 3.88 -2.64 -20.19
N PRO A 373 4.96 -3.12 -20.83
CA PRO A 373 5.96 -3.96 -20.16
C PRO A 373 6.91 -3.14 -19.29
N TYR A 374 7.41 -3.77 -18.23
CA TYR A 374 8.45 -3.25 -17.34
C TYR A 374 9.13 -4.41 -16.61
N GLY A 375 10.28 -4.19 -15.97
CA GLY A 375 10.86 -5.22 -15.10
C GLY A 375 12.38 -5.36 -15.20
N HIS A 376 12.87 -6.54 -14.85
CA HIS A 376 14.28 -6.84 -14.66
C HIS A 376 14.98 -7.14 -16.00
N PHE A 377 15.21 -6.12 -16.82
CA PHE A 377 15.76 -6.28 -18.17
C PHE A 377 17.18 -6.88 -18.16
N GLY A 378 17.98 -6.59 -17.13
CA GLY A 378 19.30 -7.21 -16.96
C GLY A 378 19.26 -8.74 -16.82
N GLU A 379 18.15 -9.29 -16.34
CA GLU A 379 17.95 -10.73 -16.21
C GLU A 379 16.95 -11.26 -17.25
N GLY A 380 16.51 -10.41 -18.17
CA GLY A 380 15.57 -10.74 -19.23
C GLY A 380 14.15 -11.07 -18.73
N CYS A 381 13.78 -10.63 -17.53
CA CYS A 381 12.44 -10.85 -16.95
C CYS A 381 11.52 -9.64 -17.19
N VAL A 382 10.31 -9.90 -17.68
CA VAL A 382 9.32 -8.88 -18.02
C VAL A 382 8.02 -9.09 -17.25
N HIS A 383 7.57 -7.99 -16.65
CA HIS A 383 6.25 -7.83 -16.07
C HIS A 383 5.37 -6.97 -16.97
N VAL A 384 4.07 -7.21 -16.93
CA VAL A 384 3.07 -6.48 -17.68
C VAL A 384 1.74 -6.56 -16.93
N ARG A 385 0.86 -5.58 -17.10
CA ARG A 385 -0.56 -5.73 -16.72
C ARG A 385 -1.36 -5.63 -18.00
N ILE A 386 -2.28 -6.57 -18.20
CA ILE A 386 -3.02 -6.72 -19.46
C ILE A 386 -4.51 -6.48 -19.20
N ASP A 387 -5.20 -5.78 -20.09
CA ASP A 387 -6.63 -5.47 -20.01
C ASP A 387 -7.55 -6.66 -20.31
N PHE A 388 -7.26 -7.82 -19.71
CA PHE A 388 -8.09 -9.01 -19.82
C PHE A 388 -9.53 -8.76 -19.36
N ASP A 389 -10.49 -9.22 -20.15
CA ASP A 389 -11.85 -9.47 -19.66
C ASP A 389 -11.88 -10.86 -19.00
N LEU A 390 -11.88 -10.86 -17.66
CA LEU A 390 -11.90 -12.09 -16.85
C LEU A 390 -13.30 -12.38 -16.28
N ALA A 391 -14.33 -11.68 -16.76
CA ALA A 391 -15.70 -11.82 -16.31
C ALA A 391 -16.58 -12.52 -17.35
N SER A 392 -16.40 -12.24 -18.65
CA SER A 392 -17.17 -12.88 -19.72
C SER A 392 -16.56 -14.23 -20.16
N ALA A 393 -17.40 -15.11 -20.69
CA ALA A 393 -16.95 -16.39 -21.23
C ALA A 393 -15.97 -16.23 -22.40
N ASP A 394 -16.25 -15.30 -23.33
CA ASP A 394 -15.38 -15.01 -24.47
C ASP A 394 -14.05 -14.39 -24.03
N GLY A 395 -14.08 -13.52 -23.03
CA GLY A 395 -12.89 -12.92 -22.43
C GLY A 395 -11.99 -13.97 -21.77
N VAL A 396 -12.57 -14.90 -21.01
CA VAL A 396 -11.85 -16.02 -20.39
C VAL A 396 -11.27 -16.99 -21.44
N ALA A 397 -12.02 -17.28 -22.50
CA ALA A 397 -11.51 -18.09 -23.61
C ALA A 397 -10.33 -17.42 -24.32
N ARG A 398 -10.39 -16.10 -24.52
CA ARG A 398 -9.28 -15.31 -25.07
C ARG A 398 -8.07 -15.30 -24.14
N PHE A 399 -8.27 -15.13 -22.84
CA PHE A 399 -7.21 -15.24 -21.84
C PHE A 399 -6.47 -16.58 -21.96
N ARG A 400 -7.20 -17.70 -22.06
CA ARG A 400 -6.61 -19.02 -22.27
C ARG A 400 -5.82 -19.14 -23.57
N ALA A 401 -6.38 -18.66 -24.68
CA ALA A 401 -5.71 -18.70 -25.98
C ALA A 401 -4.41 -17.90 -25.94
N PHE A 402 -4.46 -16.66 -25.43
CA PHE A 402 -3.31 -15.79 -25.25
C PHE A 402 -2.21 -16.42 -24.37
N SER A 403 -2.56 -16.96 -23.19
CA SER A 403 -1.59 -17.62 -22.31
C SER A 403 -0.93 -18.83 -22.96
N SER A 404 -1.68 -19.56 -23.78
CA SER A 404 -1.16 -20.72 -24.52
C SER A 404 -0.15 -20.29 -25.60
N ASP A 405 -0.52 -19.33 -26.44
CA ASP A 405 0.36 -18.80 -27.49
C ASP A 405 1.62 -18.16 -26.89
N MET A 406 1.45 -17.50 -25.75
CA MET A 406 2.58 -16.87 -25.12
C MET A 406 3.53 -17.84 -24.44
N ALA A 407 3.05 -18.99 -23.95
CA ALA A 407 3.93 -20.07 -23.53
C ALA A 407 4.85 -20.51 -24.68
N ASP A 408 4.30 -20.67 -25.88
CA ASP A 408 5.07 -21.05 -27.07
C ASP A 408 6.09 -19.98 -27.45
N LEU A 409 5.70 -18.70 -27.38
CA LEU A 409 6.60 -17.58 -27.64
C LEU A 409 7.80 -17.58 -26.68
N VAL A 410 7.56 -17.71 -25.38
CA VAL A 410 8.63 -17.72 -24.37
C VAL A 410 9.58 -18.89 -24.60
N VAL A 411 9.04 -20.09 -24.89
CA VAL A 411 9.83 -21.29 -25.18
C VAL A 411 10.64 -21.13 -26.48
N ALA A 412 10.09 -20.52 -27.52
CA ALA A 412 10.80 -20.24 -28.76
C ALA A 412 12.02 -19.32 -28.55
N HIS A 413 11.94 -18.39 -27.60
CA HIS A 413 13.06 -17.55 -27.18
C HIS A 413 13.99 -18.24 -26.16
N GLY A 414 13.74 -19.50 -25.79
CA GLY A 414 14.54 -20.27 -24.83
C GLY A 414 14.38 -19.81 -23.38
N GLY A 415 13.21 -19.26 -23.05
CA GLY A 415 12.90 -18.69 -21.74
C GLY A 415 12.18 -19.63 -20.77
N SER A 416 11.72 -19.03 -19.67
CA SER A 416 10.94 -19.63 -18.59
C SER A 416 9.61 -18.89 -18.43
N LEU A 417 8.52 -19.63 -18.23
CA LEU A 417 7.16 -19.08 -18.09
C LEU A 417 7.02 -18.16 -16.86
N SER A 418 7.76 -18.46 -15.79
CA SER A 418 7.98 -17.60 -14.62
C SER A 418 9.48 -17.37 -14.39
N GLY A 419 9.83 -16.12 -14.10
CA GLY A 419 11.16 -15.63 -13.75
C GLY A 419 11.31 -15.22 -12.28
N GLU A 420 10.22 -15.11 -11.51
CA GLU A 420 10.25 -14.72 -10.08
C GLU A 420 9.05 -15.20 -9.26
N HIS A 421 7.86 -15.16 -9.84
CA HIS A 421 6.60 -15.23 -9.12
C HIS A 421 6.07 -16.65 -8.91
N GLY A 422 6.74 -17.67 -9.44
CA GLY A 422 6.26 -19.04 -9.51
C GLY A 422 5.12 -19.21 -10.53
N ASP A 423 4.72 -20.44 -10.79
CA ASP A 423 3.69 -20.79 -11.77
C ASP A 423 2.28 -20.77 -11.20
N GLY A 424 2.12 -21.20 -9.94
CA GLY A 424 0.83 -21.40 -9.30
C GLY A 424 -0.19 -22.11 -10.20
N GLN A 425 -1.42 -21.59 -10.22
CA GLN A 425 -2.45 -22.03 -11.17
C GLN A 425 -2.32 -21.32 -12.52
N ALA A 426 -1.71 -20.13 -12.54
CA ALA A 426 -1.59 -19.29 -13.74
C ALA A 426 -0.85 -19.96 -14.90
N ARG A 427 0.19 -20.76 -14.59
CA ARG A 427 1.12 -21.26 -15.60
C ARG A 427 1.40 -22.77 -15.50
N ALA A 428 1.08 -23.42 -14.38
CA ALA A 428 1.47 -24.82 -14.17
C ALA A 428 0.89 -25.78 -15.22
N GLU A 429 -0.32 -25.53 -15.73
CA GLU A 429 -0.93 -26.30 -16.83
C GLU A 429 -0.06 -26.30 -18.11
N LEU A 430 0.75 -25.26 -18.30
CA LEU A 430 1.54 -25.01 -19.51
C LEU A 430 2.99 -25.50 -19.40
N LEU A 431 3.42 -26.00 -18.24
CA LEU A 431 4.77 -26.55 -18.05
C LEU A 431 5.18 -27.63 -19.06
N PRO A 432 4.28 -28.52 -19.55
CA PRO A 432 4.65 -29.48 -20.59
C PRO A 432 5.13 -28.82 -21.90
N ARG A 433 4.71 -27.59 -22.21
CA ARG A 433 5.21 -26.84 -23.38
C ARG A 433 6.69 -26.46 -23.21
N MET A 434 7.11 -26.15 -21.99
CA MET A 434 8.48 -25.75 -21.66
C MET A 434 9.42 -26.95 -21.47
N TYR A 435 8.99 -27.94 -20.70
CA TYR A 435 9.85 -29.04 -20.24
C TYR A 435 9.60 -30.38 -20.95
N GLY A 436 8.49 -30.51 -21.67
CA GLY A 436 8.01 -31.80 -22.16
C GLY A 436 7.40 -32.66 -21.05
N HIS A 437 6.68 -33.71 -21.46
CA HIS A 437 5.92 -34.56 -20.54
C HIS A 437 6.78 -35.39 -19.58
N ASP A 438 7.99 -35.79 -19.99
CA ASP A 438 8.83 -36.67 -19.16
C ASP A 438 9.41 -35.94 -17.94
N VAL A 439 9.88 -34.70 -18.13
CA VAL A 439 10.36 -33.86 -17.03
C VAL A 439 9.22 -33.48 -16.09
N VAL A 440 8.03 -33.15 -16.62
CA VAL A 440 6.85 -32.87 -15.78
C VAL A 440 6.41 -34.13 -15.01
N ARG A 441 6.58 -35.33 -15.57
CA ARG A 441 6.35 -36.58 -14.82
C ARG A 441 7.37 -36.77 -13.71
N LEU A 442 8.64 -36.42 -13.95
CA LEU A 442 9.68 -36.42 -12.91
C LEU A 442 9.37 -35.41 -11.80
N PHE A 443 8.83 -34.24 -12.12
CA PHE A 443 8.30 -33.30 -11.11
C PHE A 443 7.23 -33.97 -10.25
N GLY A 444 6.29 -34.70 -10.87
CA GLY A 444 5.29 -35.48 -10.14
C GLY A 444 5.92 -36.49 -9.18
N ALA A 445 6.89 -37.27 -9.65
CA ALA A 445 7.61 -38.24 -8.83
C ALA A 445 8.41 -37.59 -7.70
N TYR A 446 9.01 -36.43 -7.94
CA TYR A 446 9.68 -35.64 -6.90
C TYR A 446 8.69 -35.21 -5.82
N LYS A 447 7.51 -34.70 -6.20
CA LYS A 447 6.45 -34.39 -5.23
C LYS A 447 6.06 -35.64 -4.43
N ASP A 448 5.89 -36.78 -5.07
CA ASP A 448 5.41 -37.99 -4.43
C ASP A 448 6.42 -38.57 -3.41
N VAL A 449 7.71 -38.23 -3.50
CA VAL A 449 8.71 -38.55 -2.46
C VAL A 449 8.48 -37.73 -1.18
N TRP A 450 8.06 -36.48 -1.30
CA TRP A 450 7.80 -35.58 -0.17
C TRP A 450 6.38 -35.70 0.40
N ASP A 451 5.40 -35.87 -0.49
CA ASP A 451 3.97 -35.84 -0.21
C ASP A 451 3.23 -36.93 -1.02
N PRO A 452 3.41 -38.21 -0.66
CA PRO A 452 2.79 -39.33 -1.37
C PRO A 452 1.26 -39.32 -1.29
N ALA A 453 0.69 -38.68 -0.25
CA ALA A 453 -0.76 -38.55 -0.09
C ALA A 453 -1.35 -37.37 -0.89
N GLY A 454 -0.52 -36.48 -1.44
CA GLY A 454 -0.96 -35.33 -2.22
C GLY A 454 -1.67 -34.25 -1.42
N GLY A 455 -1.40 -34.15 -0.11
CA GLY A 455 -2.05 -33.21 0.80
C GLY A 455 -1.48 -31.79 0.78
N MET A 456 -0.27 -31.59 0.26
CA MET A 456 0.39 -30.27 0.24
C MET A 456 0.05 -29.50 -1.03
N ASN A 457 -0.63 -28.37 -0.84
CA ASN A 457 -1.03 -27.38 -1.85
C ASN A 457 -1.42 -28.01 -3.22
N PRO A 458 -2.44 -28.88 -3.26
CA PRO A 458 -2.79 -29.63 -4.47
C PRO A 458 -3.27 -28.70 -5.59
N GLY A 459 -3.01 -29.13 -6.83
CA GLY A 459 -3.37 -28.37 -8.03
C GLY A 459 -2.39 -27.26 -8.41
N MET A 460 -1.22 -27.19 -7.77
CA MET A 460 -0.11 -26.30 -8.13
C MET A 460 1.10 -27.11 -8.61
N LEU A 461 1.87 -26.55 -9.55
CA LEU A 461 3.05 -27.11 -10.22
C LEU A 461 2.82 -28.45 -10.93
N VAL A 462 2.42 -29.49 -10.20
CA VAL A 462 2.16 -30.83 -10.72
C VAL A 462 0.72 -31.22 -10.49
N ARG A 463 0.17 -32.00 -11.44
CA ARG A 463 -1.26 -32.33 -11.49
C ARG A 463 -2.11 -31.04 -11.34
N PRO A 464 -1.83 -29.99 -12.15
CA PRO A 464 -2.37 -28.66 -11.92
C PRO A 464 -3.85 -28.56 -12.25
N GLY A 465 -4.55 -27.64 -11.56
CA GLY A 465 -5.85 -27.18 -12.02
C GLY A 465 -5.72 -26.41 -13.34
N ARG A 466 -6.84 -26.20 -14.04
CA ARG A 466 -6.84 -25.44 -15.29
C ARG A 466 -6.61 -23.95 -15.04
N LEU A 467 -5.85 -23.29 -15.91
CA LEU A 467 -5.48 -21.88 -15.77
C LEU A 467 -6.68 -20.93 -15.85
N ASP A 468 -7.77 -21.33 -16.49
CA ASP A 468 -8.98 -20.53 -16.70
C ASP A 468 -10.10 -20.83 -15.67
N GLU A 469 -9.84 -21.69 -14.69
CA GLU A 469 -10.77 -22.00 -13.60
C GLU A 469 -10.49 -21.17 -12.35
N ASN A 470 -11.48 -21.03 -11.48
CA ASN A 470 -11.36 -20.30 -10.20
C ASN A 470 -11.01 -18.82 -10.33
N LEU A 471 -11.30 -18.17 -11.47
CA LEU A 471 -11.10 -16.73 -11.64
C LEU A 471 -12.08 -15.94 -10.76
N ARG A 472 -11.56 -14.94 -10.05
CA ARG A 472 -12.30 -14.20 -9.02
C ARG A 472 -13.38 -13.24 -9.54
N PHE A 473 -13.47 -12.99 -10.83
CA PHE A 473 -14.30 -11.91 -11.37
C PHE A 473 -15.65 -12.38 -11.92
N ALA A 474 -15.72 -13.61 -12.44
CA ALA A 474 -16.94 -14.17 -13.02
C ALA A 474 -18.13 -14.26 -12.03
N VAL A 475 -17.84 -14.30 -10.73
CA VAL A 475 -18.85 -14.39 -9.66
C VAL A 475 -19.42 -13.04 -9.22
N LEU A 476 -18.84 -11.92 -9.68
CA LEU A 476 -19.28 -10.58 -9.26
C LEU A 476 -20.44 -10.07 -10.13
N PRO A 477 -21.41 -9.35 -9.54
CA PRO A 477 -22.45 -8.69 -10.30
C PRO A 477 -21.89 -7.48 -11.06
N GLY A 478 -22.42 -7.19 -12.26
CA GLY A 478 -22.03 -6.05 -13.10
C GLY A 478 -22.51 -4.67 -12.59
N THR A 479 -22.26 -4.36 -11.31
CA THR A 479 -22.62 -3.08 -10.67
C THR A 479 -21.40 -2.19 -10.50
N SER A 480 -21.59 -0.87 -10.44
CA SER A 480 -20.49 0.09 -10.21
C SER A 480 -19.74 -0.20 -8.91
N PHE A 481 -20.45 -0.53 -7.83
CA PHE A 481 -19.82 -0.86 -6.54
C PHE A 481 -19.00 -2.15 -6.60
N ALA A 482 -19.45 -3.16 -7.35
CA ALA A 482 -18.65 -4.37 -7.56
C ALA A 482 -17.35 -4.07 -8.32
N SER A 483 -17.40 -3.21 -9.34
CA SER A 483 -16.20 -2.74 -10.03
C SER A 483 -15.25 -1.97 -9.11
N GLU A 484 -15.77 -1.14 -8.20
CA GLU A 484 -14.98 -0.44 -7.18
C GLU A 484 -14.30 -1.42 -6.21
N VAL A 485 -15.04 -2.41 -5.70
CA VAL A 485 -14.50 -3.44 -4.80
C VAL A 485 -13.44 -4.31 -5.50
N ALA A 486 -13.65 -4.63 -6.78
CA ALA A 486 -12.72 -5.40 -7.60
C ALA A 486 -11.38 -4.70 -7.87
N ARG A 487 -11.27 -3.37 -7.62
CA ARG A 487 -9.99 -2.63 -7.73
C ARG A 487 -8.89 -3.17 -6.82
N CYS A 488 -9.24 -3.80 -5.69
CA CYS A 488 -8.25 -4.39 -4.82
C CYS A 488 -7.68 -5.66 -5.46
N VAL A 489 -6.51 -5.55 -6.09
CA VAL A 489 -5.85 -6.70 -6.73
C VAL A 489 -5.13 -7.61 -5.74
N GLY A 490 -4.89 -7.19 -4.50
CA GLY A 490 -4.30 -8.02 -3.43
C GLY A 490 -2.81 -7.80 -3.12
N VAL A 491 -2.17 -6.72 -3.62
CA VAL A 491 -0.73 -6.37 -3.42
C VAL A 491 -0.24 -6.26 -1.96
N ALA A 492 -1.16 -6.28 -0.99
CA ALA A 492 -0.88 -6.35 0.44
C ALA A 492 -0.08 -5.18 1.04
N LYS A 493 0.04 -4.03 0.38
CA LYS A 493 0.69 -2.84 0.98
C LYS A 493 0.04 -2.45 2.32
N CYS A 494 -1.26 -2.69 2.48
CA CYS A 494 -2.01 -2.51 3.72
C CYS A 494 -1.60 -3.45 4.87
N ARG A 495 -0.71 -4.43 4.63
CA ARG A 495 -0.12 -5.31 5.63
C ARG A 495 1.28 -4.92 6.06
N SER A 496 1.84 -3.85 5.48
CA SER A 496 3.15 -3.35 5.91
C SER A 496 3.11 -3.05 7.41
N SER A 497 4.06 -3.60 8.15
CA SER A 497 4.29 -3.25 9.55
C SER A 497 5.16 -2.00 9.69
N ASP A 498 5.64 -1.44 8.58
CA ASP A 498 6.45 -0.24 8.60
C ASP A 498 5.62 0.93 9.14
N VAL A 499 6.16 1.56 10.18
CA VAL A 499 5.62 2.74 10.84
C VAL A 499 6.47 3.97 10.53
N GLY A 500 7.54 3.84 9.73
CA GLY A 500 8.36 4.95 9.29
C GLY A 500 7.71 5.74 8.15
N GLY A 501 7.73 7.07 8.25
CA GLY A 501 7.32 7.98 7.18
C GLY A 501 5.86 8.46 7.22
N PRO A 502 5.42 9.18 6.17
CA PRO A 502 4.16 9.93 6.18
C PRO A 502 2.92 9.04 6.02
N GLY A 503 3.08 7.77 5.64
CA GLY A 503 1.96 6.86 5.33
C GLY A 503 0.98 6.65 6.50
N VAL A 504 -0.30 6.49 6.16
CA VAL A 504 -1.41 6.31 7.09
C VAL A 504 -1.95 4.88 7.04
N MET A 505 -1.98 4.25 5.86
CA MET A 505 -2.59 2.93 5.64
C MET A 505 -1.76 1.79 6.27
N CYS A 506 -2.35 0.83 6.98
CA CYS A 506 -3.72 0.66 7.47
C CYS A 506 -3.64 0.49 9.00
N PRO A 507 -4.05 1.50 9.80
CA PRO A 507 -3.67 1.57 11.20
C PRO A 507 -4.38 0.50 12.05
N SER A 508 -5.60 0.11 11.68
CA SER A 508 -6.31 -0.98 12.36
C SER A 508 -5.66 -2.35 12.16
N TYR A 509 -5.05 -2.60 10.98
CA TYR A 509 -4.30 -3.83 10.76
C TYR A 509 -3.02 -3.82 11.60
N ARG A 510 -2.26 -2.72 11.59
CA ARG A 510 -1.04 -2.61 12.41
C ARG A 510 -1.33 -2.77 13.90
N ALA A 511 -2.45 -2.23 14.38
CA ALA A 511 -2.89 -2.36 15.76
C ALA A 511 -3.34 -3.79 16.15
N THR A 512 -3.90 -4.57 15.22
CA THR A 512 -4.55 -5.86 15.55
C THR A 512 -3.81 -7.10 15.02
N GLY A 513 -3.01 -6.96 13.97
CA GLY A 513 -2.40 -8.06 13.23
C GLY A 513 -3.38 -8.91 12.40
N GLU A 514 -4.67 -8.61 12.41
CA GLU A 514 -5.72 -9.45 11.80
C GLU A 514 -5.99 -9.06 10.33
N GLU A 515 -5.89 -10.01 9.40
CA GLU A 515 -6.06 -9.77 7.95
C GLU A 515 -7.39 -9.07 7.63
N ARG A 516 -8.49 -9.45 8.33
CA ARG A 516 -9.82 -8.85 8.14
C ARG A 516 -9.86 -7.34 8.41
N HIS A 517 -8.93 -6.81 9.21
CA HIS A 517 -8.80 -5.37 9.50
C HIS A 517 -7.81 -4.66 8.56
N SER A 518 -7.29 -5.34 7.54
CA SER A 518 -6.54 -4.71 6.46
C SER A 518 -7.46 -4.23 5.34
N THR A 519 -6.99 -3.30 4.50
CA THR A 519 -7.74 -2.86 3.31
C THR A 519 -8.08 -4.05 2.39
N ARG A 520 -7.12 -4.96 2.18
CA ARG A 520 -7.31 -6.16 1.36
C ARG A 520 -8.34 -7.11 1.96
N GLY A 521 -8.28 -7.37 3.26
CA GLY A 521 -9.25 -8.23 3.95
C GLY A 521 -10.67 -7.69 3.86
N ARG A 522 -10.86 -6.37 4.06
CA ARG A 522 -12.16 -5.71 3.91
C ARG A 522 -12.68 -5.75 2.48
N ALA A 523 -11.82 -5.43 1.51
CA ALA A 523 -12.19 -5.52 0.09
C ALA A 523 -12.58 -6.96 -0.26
N ARG A 524 -11.91 -7.96 0.30
CA ARG A 524 -12.24 -9.36 0.10
C ARG A 524 -13.59 -9.73 0.71
N LEU A 525 -13.90 -9.31 1.92
CA LEU A 525 -15.21 -9.58 2.55
C LEU A 525 -16.35 -8.89 1.79
N LEU A 526 -16.15 -7.65 1.33
CA LEU A 526 -17.09 -6.96 0.44
C LEU A 526 -17.28 -7.72 -0.89
N HIS A 527 -16.19 -8.22 -1.46
CA HIS A 527 -16.23 -9.03 -2.67
C HIS A 527 -17.06 -10.31 -2.45
N GLU A 528 -16.83 -11.03 -1.35
CA GLU A 528 -17.59 -12.25 -1.02
C GLU A 528 -19.07 -11.97 -0.73
N MET A 529 -19.37 -10.83 -0.13
CA MET A 529 -20.74 -10.36 0.09
C MET A 529 -21.47 -10.11 -1.23
N LEU A 530 -20.77 -9.51 -2.21
CA LEU A 530 -21.35 -9.22 -3.53
C LEU A 530 -21.49 -10.48 -4.37
N ALA A 531 -20.57 -11.44 -4.25
CA ALA A 531 -20.66 -12.73 -4.91
C ALA A 531 -21.77 -13.62 -4.33
N GLY A 532 -22.03 -13.55 -3.01
CA GLY A 532 -23.16 -14.23 -2.36
C GLY A 532 -23.00 -15.74 -2.15
N GLU A 533 -21.85 -16.33 -2.46
CA GLU A 533 -21.61 -17.78 -2.33
C GLU A 533 -21.26 -18.19 -0.88
N VAL A 534 -20.29 -17.46 -0.30
CA VAL A 534 -19.76 -17.71 1.06
C VAL A 534 -20.44 -16.81 2.07
N VAL A 535 -20.45 -15.49 1.81
CA VAL A 535 -21.16 -14.50 2.63
C VAL A 535 -22.54 -14.29 2.03
N ARG A 536 -23.54 -14.99 2.56
CA ARG A 536 -24.86 -15.14 1.92
C ARG A 536 -25.87 -14.06 2.30
N ASP A 537 -25.67 -13.38 3.43
CA ASP A 537 -26.62 -12.36 3.91
C ASP A 537 -26.52 -11.02 3.16
N GLY A 538 -25.68 -10.93 2.12
CA GLY A 538 -25.48 -9.74 1.30
C GLY A 538 -25.22 -8.51 2.17
N TRP A 539 -25.94 -7.41 1.91
CA TRP A 539 -25.82 -6.17 2.68
C TRP A 539 -26.13 -6.31 4.18
N ARG A 540 -26.70 -7.43 4.63
CA ARG A 540 -26.97 -7.71 6.05
C ARG A 540 -25.87 -8.51 6.74
N SER A 541 -24.82 -8.90 6.03
CA SER A 541 -23.71 -9.70 6.55
C SER A 541 -23.06 -9.12 7.81
N ALA A 542 -22.87 -9.97 8.80
CA ALA A 542 -22.21 -9.62 10.06
C ALA A 542 -20.69 -9.59 9.89
N GLU A 543 -20.15 -10.46 9.04
CA GLU A 543 -18.72 -10.60 8.74
C GLU A 543 -18.15 -9.32 8.12
N VAL A 544 -18.90 -8.72 7.18
CA VAL A 544 -18.52 -7.44 6.56
C VAL A 544 -18.67 -6.30 7.56
N ALA A 545 -19.76 -6.29 8.34
CA ALA A 545 -19.99 -5.28 9.36
C ALA A 545 -18.85 -5.26 10.39
N GLU A 546 -18.46 -6.42 10.92
CA GLU A 546 -17.37 -6.57 11.89
C GLU A 546 -16.02 -6.10 11.30
N ALA A 547 -15.70 -6.48 10.07
CA ALA A 547 -14.44 -6.06 9.45
C ALA A 547 -14.36 -4.54 9.17
N LEU A 548 -15.50 -3.93 8.80
CA LEU A 548 -15.59 -2.49 8.55
C LEU A 548 -15.74 -1.66 9.83
N ASP A 549 -16.09 -2.28 10.95
CA ASP A 549 -16.24 -1.61 12.25
C ASP A 549 -14.94 -0.89 12.62
N LEU A 550 -13.82 -1.62 12.58
CA LEU A 550 -12.47 -1.09 12.80
C LEU A 550 -11.89 -0.29 11.63
N CYS A 551 -12.66 0.03 10.59
CA CYS A 551 -12.21 0.98 9.57
C CYS A 551 -12.48 2.41 10.05
N LEU A 552 -11.41 3.18 10.25
CA LEU A 552 -11.47 4.55 10.77
C LEU A 552 -12.08 5.57 9.79
N GLY A 553 -12.22 5.22 8.51
CA GLY A 553 -12.66 6.17 7.48
C GLY A 553 -11.66 7.30 7.19
N CYS A 554 -10.36 7.09 7.43
CA CYS A 554 -9.31 8.10 7.29
C CYS A 554 -8.87 8.37 5.83
N LYS A 555 -9.40 7.62 4.86
CA LYS A 555 -9.01 7.63 3.44
C LYS A 555 -7.53 7.35 3.13
N GLY A 556 -6.69 6.96 4.09
CA GLY A 556 -5.27 6.65 3.83
C GLY A 556 -5.03 5.62 2.73
N CYS A 557 -5.92 4.63 2.58
CA CYS A 557 -5.84 3.65 1.49
C CYS A 557 -6.09 4.22 0.09
N LEU A 558 -6.66 5.43 -0.03
CA LEU A 558 -6.88 6.10 -1.31
C LEU A 558 -5.56 6.56 -1.93
N SER A 559 -4.62 7.04 -1.10
CA SER A 559 -3.31 7.56 -1.54
C SER A 559 -2.17 6.57 -1.34
N ASP A 560 -2.16 5.82 -0.24
CA ASP A 560 -1.06 4.90 0.09
C ASP A 560 -1.15 3.56 -0.63
N CYS A 561 -2.34 3.20 -1.12
CA CYS A 561 -2.51 1.99 -1.91
C CYS A 561 -2.30 2.33 -3.38
N PRO A 562 -1.36 1.65 -4.09
CA PRO A 562 -1.07 1.97 -5.49
C PRO A 562 -2.25 1.68 -6.44
N VAL A 563 -3.29 0.96 -5.97
CA VAL A 563 -4.52 0.73 -6.74
C VAL A 563 -5.67 1.70 -6.40
N GLY A 564 -5.46 2.66 -5.48
CA GLY A 564 -6.41 3.74 -5.18
C GLY A 564 -7.76 3.28 -4.64
N VAL A 565 -7.76 2.45 -3.59
CA VAL A 565 -8.98 1.95 -2.93
C VAL A 565 -9.54 2.99 -1.95
N ASP A 566 -10.81 3.36 -2.10
CA ASP A 566 -11.50 4.23 -1.11
C ASP A 566 -12.36 3.40 -0.14
N MET A 567 -11.71 2.77 0.83
CA MET A 567 -12.42 1.98 1.84
C MET A 567 -13.37 2.82 2.71
N ALA A 568 -13.14 4.12 2.85
CA ALA A 568 -14.04 5.00 3.59
C ALA A 568 -15.38 5.16 2.86
N SER A 569 -15.34 5.34 1.54
CA SER A 569 -16.53 5.33 0.68
C SER A 569 -17.21 3.95 0.70
N TYR A 570 -16.44 2.86 0.62
CA TYR A 570 -17.02 1.51 0.64
C TYR A 570 -17.73 1.21 1.97
N LYS A 571 -17.14 1.59 3.11
CA LYS A 571 -17.79 1.53 4.43
C LYS A 571 -19.10 2.31 4.45
N SER A 572 -19.08 3.53 3.91
CA SER A 572 -20.26 4.40 3.89
C SER A 572 -21.40 3.82 3.05
N GLN A 573 -21.08 3.25 1.88
CA GLN A 573 -22.05 2.54 1.02
C GLN A 573 -22.61 1.30 1.71
N PHE A 574 -21.74 0.44 2.27
CA PHE A 574 -22.18 -0.73 3.02
C PHE A 574 -23.10 -0.36 4.18
N LEU A 575 -22.71 0.58 5.05
CA LEU A 575 -23.53 1.01 6.19
C LEU A 575 -24.86 1.66 5.77
N HIS A 576 -24.92 2.26 4.58
CA HIS A 576 -26.16 2.79 4.03
C HIS A 576 -27.17 1.68 3.74
N HIS A 577 -26.76 0.66 2.99
CA HIS A 577 -27.59 -0.48 2.64
C HIS A 577 -27.84 -1.40 3.83
N HIS A 578 -26.81 -1.67 4.64
CA HIS A 578 -26.92 -2.48 5.84
C HIS A 578 -28.05 -1.93 6.70
N TRP A 579 -28.00 -0.67 7.11
CA TRP A 579 -29.01 -0.11 7.99
C TRP A 579 -30.27 0.44 7.30
N ALA A 580 -30.51 0.11 6.03
CA ALA A 580 -31.75 0.47 5.35
C ALA A 580 -32.95 -0.25 6.01
N GLY A 581 -33.96 0.51 6.44
CA GLY A 581 -35.13 -0.02 7.15
C GLY A 581 -34.85 -0.59 8.54
N ARG A 582 -33.65 -0.39 9.12
CA ARG A 582 -33.25 -0.90 10.45
C ARG A 582 -32.91 0.21 11.43
N VAL A 583 -33.03 -0.08 12.72
CA VAL A 583 -32.55 0.80 13.80
C VAL A 583 -31.03 0.81 13.77
N ARG A 584 -30.42 2.00 13.77
CA ARG A 584 -28.96 2.16 13.75
C ARG A 584 -28.36 2.13 15.17
N PRO A 585 -27.05 1.85 15.31
CA PRO A 585 -26.32 2.08 16.54
C PRO A 585 -26.53 3.50 17.08
N LEU A 586 -26.55 3.65 18.40
CA LEU A 586 -26.77 4.94 19.05
C LEU A 586 -25.74 6.00 18.61
N ALA A 587 -24.49 5.57 18.40
CA ALA A 587 -23.41 6.42 17.86
C ALA A 587 -23.77 7.08 16.52
N HIS A 588 -24.54 6.41 15.66
CA HIS A 588 -24.97 6.98 14.37
C HIS A 588 -25.99 8.11 14.53
N TYR A 589 -26.74 8.13 15.63
CA TYR A 589 -27.67 9.20 15.96
C TYR A 589 -27.02 10.34 16.74
N THR A 590 -26.12 10.02 17.67
CA THR A 590 -25.43 11.01 18.51
C THR A 590 -24.27 11.65 17.75
N LEU A 591 -23.28 10.87 17.34
CA LEU A 591 -22.09 11.33 16.61
C LEU A 591 -22.39 11.59 15.13
N GLY A 592 -23.13 10.68 14.47
CA GLY A 592 -23.56 10.90 13.07
C GLY A 592 -24.57 12.05 12.91
N GLY A 593 -25.30 12.39 13.99
CA GLY A 593 -26.19 13.55 14.05
C GLY A 593 -25.55 14.80 14.68
N LEU A 594 -24.27 14.76 15.03
CA LEU A 594 -23.58 15.78 15.84
C LEU A 594 -23.83 17.23 15.37
N PRO A 595 -23.73 17.57 14.07
CA PRO A 595 -23.97 18.94 13.62
C PRO A 595 -25.37 19.47 13.96
N ARG A 596 -26.38 18.58 14.01
CA ARG A 596 -27.75 18.96 14.38
C ARG A 596 -27.84 19.28 15.88
N TRP A 597 -27.22 18.46 16.72
CA TRP A 597 -27.22 18.63 18.17
C TRP A 597 -26.47 19.87 18.60
N LEU A 598 -25.26 20.07 18.07
CA LEU A 598 -24.43 21.25 18.36
C LEU A 598 -25.16 22.55 18.01
N ARG A 599 -25.79 22.60 16.83
CA ARG A 599 -26.59 23.76 16.42
C ARG A 599 -27.78 24.01 17.35
N LEU A 600 -28.49 22.96 17.77
CA LEU A 600 -29.62 23.10 18.70
C LEU A 600 -29.14 23.62 20.05
N ILE A 601 -28.07 23.05 20.61
CA ILE A 601 -27.48 23.46 21.89
C ILE A 601 -27.03 24.92 21.83
N ALA A 602 -26.38 25.33 20.74
CA ALA A 602 -25.96 26.70 20.52
C ALA A 602 -27.15 27.67 20.39
N ALA A 603 -28.20 27.28 19.65
CA ALA A 603 -29.42 28.08 19.51
C ALA A 603 -30.15 28.29 20.86
N LEU A 604 -30.15 27.26 21.71
CA LEU A 604 -30.73 27.30 23.06
C LEU A 604 -29.78 27.89 24.12
N ARG A 605 -28.53 28.22 23.73
CA ARG A 605 -27.47 28.74 24.64
C ARG A 605 -27.15 27.82 25.81
N MET A 606 -27.24 26.50 25.59
CA MET A 606 -27.08 25.48 26.63
C MET A 606 -25.66 24.90 26.74
N ALA A 607 -24.67 25.46 26.03
CA ALA A 607 -23.31 24.89 25.99
C ALA A 607 -22.69 24.69 27.39
N GLY A 608 -22.83 25.66 28.31
CA GLY A 608 -22.31 25.53 29.68
C GLY A 608 -22.99 24.41 30.47
N VAL A 609 -24.31 24.27 30.34
CA VAL A 609 -25.08 23.19 30.99
C VAL A 609 -24.67 21.83 30.44
N VAL A 610 -24.54 21.70 29.11
CA VAL A 610 -24.13 20.45 28.46
C VAL A 610 -22.70 20.08 28.83
N ASN A 611 -21.78 21.05 28.91
CA ASN A 611 -20.40 20.81 29.35
C ASN A 611 -20.33 20.33 30.80
N ALA A 612 -21.14 20.90 31.70
CA ALA A 612 -21.22 20.46 33.09
C ALA A 612 -21.79 19.02 33.19
N ALA A 613 -22.89 18.75 32.46
CA ALA A 613 -23.53 17.43 32.45
C ALA A 613 -22.63 16.36 31.82
N GLY A 614 -21.95 16.67 30.71
CA GLY A 614 -21.09 15.73 29.98
C GLY A 614 -19.82 15.28 30.73
N ARG A 615 -19.47 15.94 31.84
CA ARG A 615 -18.40 15.49 32.75
C ARG A 615 -18.86 14.41 33.74
N LEU A 616 -20.17 14.33 33.98
CA LEU A 616 -20.75 13.49 35.04
C LEU A 616 -21.62 12.36 34.48
N LEU A 617 -22.21 12.55 33.31
CA LEU A 617 -23.19 11.64 32.73
C LEU A 617 -22.67 10.99 31.44
N PRO A 618 -22.84 9.66 31.28
CA PRO A 618 -22.50 8.99 30.04
C PRO A 618 -23.42 9.44 28.90
N VAL A 619 -22.86 9.61 27.71
CA VAL A 619 -23.65 9.90 26.50
C VAL A 619 -23.90 8.60 25.74
N PRO A 620 -25.16 8.29 25.38
CA PRO A 620 -25.47 7.08 24.63
C PRO A 620 -24.69 6.97 23.31
N GLY A 621 -24.07 5.83 23.07
CA GLY A 621 -23.26 5.59 21.87
C GLY A 621 -21.86 6.25 21.90
N VAL A 622 -21.40 6.72 23.05
CA VAL A 622 -20.01 7.18 23.27
C VAL A 622 -19.32 6.26 24.28
N ALA A 623 -18.07 5.89 24.00
CA ALA A 623 -17.21 5.09 24.87
C ALA A 623 -17.02 5.75 26.24
N ARG A 624 -17.03 4.96 27.32
CA ARG A 624 -16.97 5.49 28.70
C ARG A 624 -15.59 6.01 29.07
N GLU A 625 -14.57 5.49 28.39
CA GLU A 625 -13.17 5.86 28.49
C GLU A 625 -12.90 7.26 27.87
N ARG A 626 -13.89 7.82 27.16
CA ARG A 626 -13.75 9.09 26.45
C ARG A 626 -14.38 10.25 27.19
N ALA A 627 -13.56 11.23 27.53
CA ALA A 627 -14.03 12.55 27.87
C ALA A 627 -14.66 13.22 26.64
N LEU A 628 -15.83 13.83 26.81
CA LEU A 628 -16.45 14.62 25.75
C LEU A 628 -15.69 15.93 25.56
N PRO A 629 -15.43 16.35 24.30
CA PRO A 629 -14.87 17.68 24.06
C PRO A 629 -15.82 18.77 24.56
N ALA A 630 -15.25 19.83 25.13
CA ALA A 630 -16.03 20.96 25.61
C ALA A 630 -16.66 21.72 24.42
N LEU A 631 -17.94 22.05 24.55
CA LEU A 631 -18.67 22.91 23.64
C LEU A 631 -18.31 24.37 23.88
N ALA A 632 -18.16 25.15 22.82
CA ALA A 632 -17.91 26.57 22.92
C ALA A 632 -19.12 27.33 23.48
N ALA A 633 -18.89 28.16 24.50
CA ALA A 633 -19.92 29.04 25.05
C ALA A 633 -20.41 30.09 24.02
N GLU A 634 -19.51 30.53 23.14
CA GLU A 634 -19.81 31.43 22.02
C GLU A 634 -19.32 30.82 20.70
N PRO A 635 -20.24 30.38 19.82
CA PRO A 635 -19.89 29.87 18.50
C PRO A 635 -19.15 30.89 17.63
N PHE A 636 -18.34 30.42 16.68
CA PHE A 636 -17.51 31.28 15.83
C PHE A 636 -18.34 32.31 15.04
N THR A 637 -19.40 31.91 14.33
CA THR A 637 -20.22 32.85 13.55
C THR A 637 -20.94 33.88 14.43
N ARG A 638 -21.19 33.55 15.70
CA ARG A 638 -21.76 34.49 16.65
C ARG A 638 -20.73 35.54 17.04
N TRP A 639 -19.52 35.12 17.42
CA TRP A 639 -18.39 36.01 17.67
C TRP A 639 -18.10 36.92 16.45
N TRP A 640 -18.13 36.38 15.23
CA TRP A 640 -17.89 37.15 14.01
C TRP A 640 -18.94 38.25 13.78
N ARG A 641 -20.19 38.02 14.21
CA ARG A 641 -21.28 38.99 14.06
C ARG A 641 -21.28 40.05 15.15
N THR A 642 -20.88 39.70 16.37
CA THR A 642 -20.88 40.61 17.53
C THR A 642 -19.76 41.65 17.48
N GLY A 643 -19.85 42.67 18.35
CA GLY A 643 -18.92 43.80 18.40
C GLY A 643 -17.44 43.41 18.63
N ALA A 644 -17.17 42.25 19.22
CA ALA A 644 -15.81 41.77 19.47
C ALA A 644 -14.99 41.56 18.18
N ALA A 645 -15.63 41.17 17.08
CA ALA A 645 -15.01 41.08 15.75
C ALA A 645 -15.23 42.35 14.90
N ALA A 646 -15.90 43.39 15.41
CA ALA A 646 -16.17 44.60 14.63
C ALA A 646 -14.89 45.39 14.31
N ARG A 647 -13.93 45.44 15.24
CA ARG A 647 -12.61 46.07 15.01
C ARG A 647 -11.85 45.38 13.86
N LEU A 648 -11.76 44.05 13.92
CA LEU A 648 -11.18 43.21 12.86
C LEU A 648 -11.85 43.33 11.49
N ARG A 649 -13.13 43.70 11.46
CA ARG A 649 -13.89 43.94 10.21
C ARG A 649 -13.73 45.36 9.69
N ALA A 650 -13.42 46.32 10.57
CA ALA A 650 -13.29 47.74 10.27
C ALA A 650 -11.85 48.13 9.92
N GLU A 651 -10.85 47.38 10.41
CA GLU A 651 -9.44 47.58 10.09
C GLU A 651 -9.17 47.28 8.59
N PRO A 652 -8.65 48.26 7.82
CA PRO A 652 -8.12 47.99 6.49
C PRO A 652 -6.95 47.01 6.65
N GLY A 653 -6.92 45.93 5.85
CA GLY A 653 -5.80 44.98 5.89
C GLY A 653 -4.46 45.72 5.73
N SER A 654 -3.47 45.35 6.53
CA SER A 654 -2.11 45.89 6.48
C SER A 654 -1.53 45.71 5.08
N ARG A 655 -1.50 46.81 4.29
CA ARG A 655 -0.93 46.80 2.94
C ARG A 655 0.59 46.88 3.03
N PRO A 656 1.34 46.08 2.26
CA PRO A 656 2.77 46.29 2.07
C PRO A 656 3.02 47.72 1.56
N GLN A 657 3.96 48.44 2.17
CA GLN A 657 4.37 49.77 1.70
C GLN A 657 4.87 49.65 0.24
N GLY A 658 4.16 50.29 -0.70
CA GLY A 658 4.53 50.35 -2.13
C GLY A 658 3.64 49.61 -3.12
N ALA A 659 2.58 48.91 -2.70
CA ALA A 659 1.66 48.22 -3.61
C ALA A 659 0.59 49.16 -4.24
N ALA A 660 0.39 49.08 -5.56
CA ALA A 660 -0.64 49.84 -6.28
C ALA A 660 -2.06 49.50 -5.79
N PRO A 661 -3.03 50.44 -5.85
CA PRO A 661 -4.40 50.23 -5.36
C PRO A 661 -5.18 49.28 -6.27
N THR A 662 -5.01 47.97 -6.03
CA THR A 662 -5.89 46.92 -6.52
C THR A 662 -6.82 46.47 -5.38
N ALA A 663 -8.00 45.93 -5.72
CA ALA A 663 -8.91 45.38 -4.73
C ALA A 663 -8.23 44.22 -3.98
N ALA A 664 -8.33 44.19 -2.65
CA ALA A 664 -7.76 43.10 -1.86
C ALA A 664 -8.43 41.77 -2.26
N PRO A 665 -7.68 40.66 -2.41
CA PRO A 665 -8.27 39.37 -2.71
C PRO A 665 -9.27 38.98 -1.61
N ALA A 666 -10.50 38.66 -2.00
CA ALA A 666 -11.55 38.25 -1.07
C ALA A 666 -11.53 36.72 -0.88
N VAL A 667 -11.65 36.29 0.38
CA VAL A 667 -11.68 34.87 0.78
C VAL A 667 -12.91 34.61 1.62
N THR A 668 -13.54 33.46 1.39
CA THR A 668 -14.65 32.98 2.22
C THR A 668 -14.12 32.03 3.30
N LEU A 669 -14.15 32.45 4.56
CA LEU A 669 -13.84 31.58 5.70
C LEU A 669 -15.08 30.75 6.08
N TRP A 670 -15.01 29.46 5.79
CA TRP A 670 -16.07 28.51 6.05
C TRP A 670 -16.10 28.07 7.52
N PRO A 671 -17.21 28.30 8.25
CA PRO A 671 -17.36 27.83 9.62
C PRO A 671 -17.75 26.35 9.61
N ASP A 672 -16.76 25.47 9.51
CA ASP A 672 -17.01 24.02 9.61
C ASP A 672 -17.60 23.67 10.98
N THR A 673 -18.21 22.48 11.11
CA THR A 673 -18.95 22.12 12.33
C THR A 673 -18.06 22.12 13.59
N PHE A 674 -16.78 21.77 13.47
CA PHE A 674 -15.89 21.67 14.61
C PHE A 674 -15.37 23.05 15.01
N THR A 675 -14.93 23.86 14.03
CA THR A 675 -14.56 25.26 14.26
C THR A 675 -15.73 26.07 14.80
N GLU A 676 -16.96 25.87 14.30
CA GLU A 676 -18.12 26.65 14.72
C GLU A 676 -18.48 26.45 16.19
N TYR A 677 -18.48 25.20 16.67
CA TYR A 677 -19.09 24.84 17.95
C TYR A 677 -18.14 24.25 19.00
N LEU A 678 -16.95 23.80 18.61
CA LEU A 678 -16.02 23.08 19.50
C LEU A 678 -14.67 23.80 19.65
N ALA A 679 -14.13 24.33 18.55
CA ALA A 679 -12.82 25.02 18.53
C ALA A 679 -12.87 26.38 17.80
N PRO A 680 -13.72 27.34 18.23
CA PRO A 680 -13.83 28.65 17.57
C PRO A 680 -12.55 29.48 17.65
N GLU A 681 -11.64 29.20 18.58
CA GLU A 681 -10.33 29.83 18.69
C GLU A 681 -9.50 29.71 17.41
N ALA A 682 -9.55 28.55 16.73
CA ALA A 682 -8.89 28.35 15.44
C ALA A 682 -9.47 29.27 14.36
N GLY A 683 -10.81 29.41 14.31
CA GLY A 683 -11.50 30.33 13.41
C GLY A 683 -11.15 31.80 13.68
N ARG A 684 -11.11 32.19 14.96
CA ARG A 684 -10.74 33.55 15.39
C ARG A 684 -9.29 33.88 15.03
N ALA A 685 -8.39 32.92 15.19
CA ALA A 685 -6.99 33.06 14.82
C ALA A 685 -6.81 33.15 13.30
N ALA A 686 -7.47 32.28 12.53
CA ALA A 686 -7.45 32.32 11.07
C ALA A 686 -7.95 33.67 10.54
N ALA A 687 -9.08 34.19 11.05
CA ALA A 687 -9.59 35.49 10.64
C ALA A 687 -8.59 36.64 10.90
N ARG A 688 -7.87 36.59 12.03
CA ARG A 688 -6.81 37.56 12.36
C ARG A 688 -5.64 37.47 11.38
N VAL A 689 -5.12 36.27 11.15
CA VAL A 689 -3.97 36.06 10.25
C VAL A 689 -4.31 36.46 8.81
N LEU A 690 -5.48 36.07 8.30
CA LEU A 690 -5.91 36.45 6.95
C LEU A 690 -6.03 37.97 6.78
N ARG A 691 -6.55 38.67 7.79
CA ARG A 691 -6.63 40.14 7.77
C ARG A 691 -5.25 40.80 7.83
N ALA A 692 -4.36 40.28 8.67
CA ALA A 692 -2.95 40.71 8.71
C ALA A 692 -2.20 40.43 7.39
N ALA A 693 -2.62 39.38 6.67
CA ALA A 693 -2.13 39.06 5.33
C ALA A 693 -2.73 39.93 4.21
N GLY A 694 -3.59 40.91 4.56
CA GLY A 694 -4.20 41.84 3.60
C GLY A 694 -5.41 41.27 2.87
N LEU A 695 -5.95 40.13 3.29
CA LEU A 695 -7.10 39.47 2.64
C LEU A 695 -8.43 39.99 3.20
N GLU A 696 -9.42 40.15 2.31
CA GLU A 696 -10.77 40.46 2.72
C GLU A 696 -11.50 39.17 3.14
N VAL A 697 -11.71 39.00 4.44
CA VAL A 697 -12.41 37.83 4.98
C VAL A 697 -13.91 38.04 5.03
N SER A 698 -14.64 37.18 4.33
CA SER A 698 -16.09 37.02 4.45
C SER A 698 -16.44 35.69 5.13
N VAL A 699 -17.56 35.65 5.85
CA VAL A 699 -18.09 34.41 6.45
C VAL A 699 -19.52 34.24 5.94
N PRO A 700 -19.91 33.09 5.38
CA PRO A 700 -21.22 32.94 4.76
C PRO A 700 -22.37 33.21 5.73
N ARG A 701 -23.42 33.86 5.23
CA ARG A 701 -24.61 34.20 6.00
C ARG A 701 -25.57 33.00 6.03
N GLY A 702 -25.52 32.20 7.09
CA GLY A 702 -26.49 31.13 7.32
C GLY A 702 -25.97 30.02 8.22
N GLY A 703 -26.47 29.92 9.46
CA GLY A 703 -26.00 28.95 10.47
C GLY A 703 -26.38 27.48 10.21
N ARG A 704 -26.47 27.05 8.95
CA ARG A 704 -26.87 25.69 8.54
C ARG A 704 -25.86 24.99 7.64
N LEU A 705 -24.68 25.56 7.43
CA LEU A 705 -23.59 24.95 6.66
C LEU A 705 -23.03 23.71 7.37
N CYS A 706 -22.71 22.69 6.59
CA CYS A 706 -22.00 21.50 7.06
C CYS A 706 -21.39 20.77 5.86
N CYS A 707 -20.22 20.16 6.09
CA CYS A 707 -19.51 19.36 5.10
C CYS A 707 -20.10 17.95 4.91
N GLY A 708 -21.09 17.55 5.71
CA GLY A 708 -21.73 16.23 5.62
C GLY A 708 -20.95 15.06 6.25
N LEU A 709 -19.66 15.24 6.57
CA LEU A 709 -18.73 14.21 7.06
C LEU A 709 -19.30 13.24 8.11
N THR A 710 -19.92 13.76 9.18
CA THR A 710 -20.49 12.91 10.26
C THR A 710 -21.60 11.96 9.78
N TYR A 711 -22.35 12.37 8.75
CA TYR A 711 -23.34 11.50 8.12
C TYR A 711 -22.68 10.49 7.17
N LEU A 712 -21.58 10.84 6.52
CA LEU A 712 -20.80 9.94 5.67
C LEU A 712 -20.20 8.81 6.52
N SER A 713 -19.47 9.14 7.59
CA SER A 713 -18.78 8.16 8.44
C SER A 713 -19.71 7.11 9.07
N THR A 714 -21.01 7.43 9.17
CA THR A 714 -22.06 6.56 9.73
C THR A 714 -22.99 5.96 8.66
N GLY A 715 -22.64 6.09 7.38
CA GLY A 715 -23.38 5.54 6.24
C GLY A 715 -24.78 6.11 6.06
N ARG A 716 -25.02 7.36 6.47
CA ARG A 716 -26.33 8.04 6.35
C ARG A 716 -26.38 8.86 5.07
N LEU A 717 -26.15 8.21 3.93
CA LEU A 717 -25.93 8.88 2.63
C LEU A 717 -27.09 9.79 2.19
N ASP A 718 -28.35 9.40 2.38
CA ASP A 718 -29.49 10.27 2.06
C ASP A 718 -29.48 11.57 2.87
N ARG A 719 -29.02 11.49 4.13
CA ARG A 719 -28.90 12.66 4.98
C ARG A 719 -27.70 13.51 4.58
N ALA A 720 -26.58 12.88 4.21
CA ALA A 720 -25.43 13.57 3.65
C ALA A 720 -25.85 14.36 2.39
N ARG A 721 -26.51 13.74 1.40
CA ARG A 721 -27.01 14.42 0.19
C ARG A 721 -27.90 15.63 0.52
N LYS A 722 -28.86 15.48 1.44
CA LYS A 722 -29.72 16.59 1.90
C LYS A 722 -28.96 17.72 2.58
N VAL A 723 -27.88 17.41 3.28
CA VAL A 723 -27.02 18.41 3.92
C VAL A 723 -26.17 19.11 2.87
N LEU A 724 -25.57 18.36 1.94
CA LEU A 724 -24.74 18.87 0.86
C LEU A 724 -25.53 19.76 -0.10
N HIS A 725 -26.75 19.39 -0.53
CA HIS A 725 -27.59 20.29 -1.32
C HIS A 725 -27.90 21.60 -0.59
N ARG A 726 -28.29 21.53 0.71
CA ARG A 726 -28.53 22.75 1.50
C ARG A 726 -27.27 23.61 1.59
N THR A 727 -26.12 22.97 1.70
CA THR A 727 -24.83 23.63 1.70
C THR A 727 -24.59 24.34 0.37
N LEU A 728 -24.81 23.68 -0.78
CA LEU A 728 -24.75 24.32 -2.10
C LEU A 728 -25.72 25.50 -2.24
N ASP A 729 -26.96 25.35 -1.75
CA ASP A 729 -27.97 26.41 -1.79
C ASP A 729 -27.59 27.62 -0.93
N ALA A 730 -26.94 27.39 0.21
CA ALA A 730 -26.53 28.45 1.14
C ALA A 730 -25.27 29.18 0.69
N VAL A 731 -24.38 28.51 -0.04
CA VAL A 731 -23.12 29.08 -0.52
C VAL A 731 -23.34 29.77 -1.87
N GLY A 732 -24.30 29.30 -2.68
CA GLY A 732 -24.64 29.89 -3.98
C GLY A 732 -23.56 29.62 -5.03
N ASP A 733 -23.42 30.52 -6.00
CA ASP A 733 -22.25 30.56 -6.88
C ASP A 733 -21.10 31.23 -6.13
N VAL A 734 -19.99 30.52 -5.94
CA VAL A 734 -18.84 31.00 -5.16
C VAL A 734 -17.81 31.62 -6.09
N PRO A 735 -17.65 32.95 -6.15
CA PRO A 735 -16.64 33.59 -6.99
C PRO A 735 -15.25 33.64 -6.31
N THR A 736 -15.14 33.24 -5.04
CA THR A 736 -13.93 33.37 -4.21
C THR A 736 -13.49 32.02 -3.62
N PRO A 737 -12.20 31.86 -3.28
CA PRO A 737 -11.72 30.68 -2.57
C PRO A 737 -12.46 30.47 -1.23
N VAL A 738 -12.73 29.21 -0.92
CA VAL A 738 -13.41 28.78 0.31
C VAL A 738 -12.40 28.13 1.24
N LEU A 739 -11.95 28.87 2.25
CA LEU A 739 -11.05 28.34 3.27
C LEU A 739 -11.82 27.49 4.27
N VAL A 740 -11.41 26.24 4.45
CA VAL A 740 -11.95 25.32 5.47
C VAL A 740 -10.81 24.90 6.40
N LEU A 741 -10.97 25.14 7.71
CA LEU A 741 -9.92 24.88 8.70
C LEU A 741 -9.83 23.40 9.07
N GLU A 742 -10.97 22.74 9.34
CA GLU A 742 -10.97 21.31 9.65
C GLU A 742 -10.64 20.48 8.39
N PRO A 743 -9.49 19.77 8.34
CA PRO A 743 -9.07 19.07 7.14
C PRO A 743 -10.03 17.95 6.70
N SER A 744 -10.68 17.27 7.66
CA SER A 744 -11.66 16.23 7.32
C SER A 744 -12.92 16.82 6.63
N CYS A 745 -13.35 18.01 7.02
CA CYS A 745 -14.44 18.71 6.34
C CYS A 745 -14.03 19.26 4.97
N ALA A 746 -12.80 19.78 4.85
CA ALA A 746 -12.25 20.24 3.58
C ALA A 746 -12.20 19.08 2.56
N ALA A 747 -11.69 17.92 2.98
CA ALA A 747 -11.61 16.72 2.16
C ALA A 747 -12.99 16.19 1.74
N ALA A 748 -13.98 16.23 2.64
CA ALA A 748 -15.35 15.85 2.31
C ALA A 748 -15.97 16.76 1.23
N LEU A 749 -15.68 18.06 1.27
CA LEU A 749 -16.13 19.00 0.24
C LEU A 749 -15.37 18.84 -1.09
N ARG A 750 -14.08 18.49 -1.05
CA ARG A 750 -13.29 18.26 -2.28
C ARG A 750 -13.61 16.96 -3.00
N THR A 751 -13.90 15.89 -2.25
CA THR A 751 -13.99 14.53 -2.83
C THR A 751 -15.38 13.92 -2.70
N ASP A 752 -15.95 13.88 -1.50
CA ASP A 752 -17.23 13.19 -1.27
C ASP A 752 -18.43 13.96 -1.83
N LEU A 753 -18.38 15.30 -1.80
CA LEU A 753 -19.41 16.16 -2.39
C LEU A 753 -19.62 15.91 -3.89
N PRO A 754 -18.60 16.06 -4.77
CA PRO A 754 -18.78 15.79 -6.20
C PRO A 754 -19.06 14.31 -6.49
N ALA A 755 -18.60 13.38 -5.66
CA ALA A 755 -18.92 11.96 -5.82
C ALA A 755 -20.39 11.63 -5.49
N LEU A 756 -20.98 12.30 -4.49
CA LEU A 756 -22.38 12.06 -4.09
C LEU A 756 -23.40 12.84 -4.91
N LEU A 757 -23.00 13.97 -5.48
CA LEU A 757 -23.83 14.86 -6.28
C LEU A 757 -23.17 15.12 -7.65
N PRO A 758 -22.88 14.08 -8.46
CA PRO A 758 -22.16 14.23 -9.73
C PRO A 758 -22.93 15.07 -10.76
N ASP A 759 -24.27 15.05 -10.68
CA ASP A 759 -25.16 15.76 -11.60
C ASP A 759 -25.36 17.25 -11.25
N ASP A 760 -24.88 17.72 -10.09
CA ASP A 760 -24.98 19.13 -9.70
C ASP A 760 -23.64 19.85 -9.97
N PRO A 761 -23.54 20.70 -11.02
CA PRO A 761 -22.27 21.33 -11.39
C PRO A 761 -21.74 22.28 -10.30
N ARG A 762 -22.59 22.73 -9.35
CA ARG A 762 -22.15 23.51 -8.19
C ARG A 762 -21.25 22.68 -7.27
N ALA A 763 -21.43 21.36 -7.22
CA ALA A 763 -20.62 20.45 -6.41
C ALA A 763 -19.15 20.48 -6.87
N ALA A 764 -18.91 20.32 -8.18
CA ALA A 764 -17.57 20.41 -8.76
C ALA A 764 -16.95 21.81 -8.59
N ARG A 765 -17.73 22.88 -8.77
CA ARG A 765 -17.27 24.26 -8.56
C ARG A 765 -16.85 24.52 -7.11
N LEU A 766 -17.68 24.11 -6.13
CA LEU A 766 -17.34 24.27 -4.72
C LEU A 766 -16.11 23.43 -4.36
N ALA A 767 -16.04 22.17 -4.80
CA ALA A 767 -14.88 21.31 -4.58
C ALA A 767 -13.58 21.96 -5.09
N ALA A 768 -13.60 22.54 -6.30
CA ALA A 768 -12.47 23.24 -6.89
C ALA A 768 -12.11 24.56 -6.18
N ALA A 769 -13.06 25.20 -5.48
CA ALA A 769 -12.84 26.44 -4.73
C ALA A 769 -12.33 26.22 -3.29
N VAL A 770 -12.48 25.01 -2.73
CA VAL A 770 -12.02 24.73 -1.35
C VAL A 770 -10.50 24.82 -1.26
N ARG A 771 -10.00 25.49 -0.22
CA ARG A 771 -8.58 25.62 0.14
C ARG A 771 -8.35 25.33 1.62
N THR A 772 -7.18 24.78 1.95
CA THR A 772 -6.67 24.72 3.32
C THR A 772 -6.23 26.11 3.77
N PHE A 773 -5.95 26.25 5.07
CA PHE A 773 -5.42 27.51 5.61
C PHE A 773 -4.10 27.92 4.94
N ALA A 774 -3.17 26.97 4.78
CA ALA A 774 -1.86 27.24 4.20
C ALA A 774 -1.92 27.52 2.69
N GLU A 775 -2.67 26.73 1.92
CA GLU A 775 -2.88 26.97 0.48
C GLU A 775 -3.48 28.37 0.25
N THR A 776 -4.43 28.79 1.09
CA THR A 776 -5.06 30.11 0.93
C THR A 776 -4.03 31.24 1.09
N LEU A 777 -3.16 31.17 2.10
CA LEU A 777 -2.12 32.18 2.31
C LEU A 777 -1.07 32.14 1.20
N GLU A 778 -0.71 30.96 0.71
CA GLU A 778 0.26 30.80 -0.37
C GLU A 778 -0.26 31.34 -1.71
N GLU A 779 -1.49 30.99 -2.09
CA GLU A 779 -2.08 31.36 -3.38
C GLU A 779 -2.55 32.83 -3.42
N TYR A 780 -3.14 33.32 -2.33
CA TYR A 780 -3.83 34.62 -2.32
C TYR A 780 -3.08 35.71 -1.54
N ALA A 781 -2.07 35.36 -0.75
CA ALA A 781 -1.19 36.32 -0.06
C ALA A 781 0.31 35.97 -0.20
N PRO A 782 0.84 35.72 -1.42
CA PRO A 782 2.21 35.26 -1.63
C PRO A 782 3.28 36.25 -1.15
N ALA A 783 2.94 37.55 -1.13
CA ALA A 783 3.82 38.62 -0.67
C ALA A 783 3.83 38.76 0.86
N TRP A 784 2.81 38.27 1.57
CA TRP A 784 2.78 38.31 3.02
C TRP A 784 3.92 37.48 3.60
N ARG A 785 4.42 37.84 4.78
CA ARG A 785 5.44 37.10 5.52
C ARG A 785 4.86 36.74 6.90
N PRO A 786 4.84 35.46 7.28
CA PRO A 786 4.38 35.08 8.61
C PRO A 786 5.35 35.62 9.67
N PRO A 787 4.88 35.81 10.90
CA PRO A 787 5.78 36.07 12.02
C PRO A 787 6.77 34.92 12.19
N HIS A 788 8.01 35.25 12.54
CA HIS A 788 9.04 34.27 12.91
C HIS A 788 8.82 33.86 14.37
N LEU A 789 8.52 32.58 14.58
CA LEU A 789 8.29 32.00 15.90
C LEU A 789 9.56 31.37 16.48
N ASP A 790 10.49 30.92 15.63
CA ASP A 790 11.79 30.32 15.97
C ASP A 790 11.72 29.24 17.07
N ARG A 791 10.76 28.33 16.93
CA ARG A 791 10.48 27.26 17.91
C ARG A 791 10.48 25.88 17.26
N ALA A 792 10.89 24.88 18.03
CA ALA A 792 10.70 23.49 17.64
C ALA A 792 9.19 23.17 17.53
N VAL A 793 8.80 22.36 16.54
CA VAL A 793 7.42 21.88 16.38
C VAL A 793 7.35 20.36 16.41
N ALA A 794 6.34 19.84 17.08
CA ALA A 794 5.98 18.42 17.07
C ALA A 794 4.47 18.27 16.90
N GLY A 795 4.00 17.08 16.53
CA GLY A 795 2.58 16.83 16.31
C GLY A 795 2.35 15.91 15.13
N GLN A 796 1.26 16.11 14.40
CA GLN A 796 0.86 15.22 13.32
C GLN A 796 0.24 15.95 12.13
N THR A 797 0.66 15.56 10.92
CA THR A 797 -0.03 15.90 9.68
C THR A 797 -1.35 15.12 9.63
N HIS A 798 -2.47 15.81 9.41
CA HIS A 798 -3.78 15.17 9.48
C HIS A 798 -3.95 14.10 8.38
N CYS A 799 -4.58 12.97 8.70
CA CYS A 799 -4.78 11.87 7.73
C CYS A 799 -5.47 12.30 6.41
N HIS A 800 -6.40 13.27 6.48
CA HIS A 800 -7.03 13.83 5.27
C HIS A 800 -6.17 14.87 4.54
N GLN A 801 -5.24 15.56 5.24
CA GLN A 801 -4.19 16.34 4.57
C GLN A 801 -3.31 15.38 3.76
N HIS A 802 -2.84 14.29 4.37
CA HIS A 802 -2.06 13.26 3.67
C HIS A 802 -2.80 12.62 2.49
N ALA A 803 -4.05 12.18 2.70
CA ALA A 803 -4.74 11.34 1.73
C ALA A 803 -5.43 12.09 0.59
N VAL A 804 -5.80 13.37 0.80
CA VAL A 804 -6.69 14.10 -0.12
C VAL A 804 -6.20 15.52 -0.44
N LEU A 805 -5.73 16.28 0.57
CA LEU A 805 -5.49 17.71 0.38
C LEU A 805 -4.05 18.03 -0.06
N GLY A 806 -3.07 17.25 0.39
CA GLY A 806 -1.65 17.62 0.43
C GLY A 806 -1.28 18.41 1.69
N ASP A 807 0.01 18.44 2.03
CA ASP A 807 0.58 19.19 3.17
C ASP A 807 1.75 20.12 2.77
N ALA A 808 2.04 20.23 1.47
CA ALA A 808 3.22 20.93 0.98
C ALA A 808 3.18 22.43 1.29
N ALA A 809 2.02 23.07 1.16
CA ALA A 809 1.81 24.46 1.54
C ALA A 809 1.98 24.64 3.05
N ASP A 810 1.46 23.71 3.86
CA ASP A 810 1.60 23.72 5.32
C ASP A 810 3.07 23.62 5.74
N ARG A 811 3.86 22.72 5.13
CA ARG A 811 5.31 22.61 5.38
C ARG A 811 6.05 23.90 5.05
N ARG A 812 5.85 24.45 3.85
CA ARG A 812 6.48 25.72 3.45
C ARG A 812 6.07 26.90 4.35
N LEU A 813 4.82 26.94 4.79
CA LEU A 813 4.35 27.98 5.70
C LEU A 813 4.98 27.85 7.09
N ARG A 814 5.14 26.62 7.62
CA ARG A 814 5.86 26.36 8.87
C ARG A 814 7.33 26.79 8.78
N GLU A 815 8.01 26.38 7.71
CA GLU A 815 9.41 26.74 7.46
C GLU A 815 9.59 28.27 7.43
N ARG A 816 8.73 28.97 6.70
CA ARG A 816 8.74 30.44 6.64
C ARG A 816 8.43 31.13 7.96
N ALA A 817 7.71 30.47 8.86
CA ALA A 817 7.42 30.97 10.20
C ALA A 817 8.50 30.59 11.24
N GLY A 818 9.62 29.99 10.82
CA GLY A 818 10.68 29.56 11.74
C GLY A 818 10.29 28.38 12.65
N LEU A 819 9.27 27.60 12.27
CA LEU A 819 8.91 26.39 13.00
C LEU A 819 9.80 25.23 12.54
N VAL A 820 10.73 24.82 13.41
CA VAL A 820 11.77 23.82 13.09
C VAL A 820 11.32 22.43 13.53
N GLY A 821 11.28 21.48 12.59
CA GLY A 821 10.90 20.09 12.85
C GLY A 821 9.79 19.61 11.92
N GLU A 822 9.56 18.31 11.95
CA GLU A 822 8.55 17.65 11.11
C GLU A 822 7.39 17.15 11.96
N LEU A 823 6.19 17.17 11.37
CA LEU A 823 5.03 16.53 11.97
C LEU A 823 5.05 15.03 11.64
N SER A 824 4.67 14.20 12.61
CA SER A 824 4.53 12.77 12.39
C SER A 824 3.43 12.45 11.38
N GLY A 825 3.57 11.32 10.69
CA GLY A 825 2.54 10.75 9.84
C GLY A 825 1.55 9.89 10.65
N GLY A 826 1.02 8.86 9.99
CA GLY A 826 0.16 7.87 10.64
C GLY A 826 -1.23 8.40 11.00
N CYS A 827 -1.86 7.79 12.02
CA CYS A 827 -3.21 8.12 12.44
C CYS A 827 -3.29 8.45 13.93
N CYS A 828 -4.02 9.49 14.32
CA CYS A 828 -4.29 9.77 15.74
C CYS A 828 -5.22 8.74 16.41
N GLY A 829 -5.88 7.85 15.65
CA GLY A 829 -6.85 6.91 16.21
C GLY A 829 -8.26 7.49 16.45
N LEU A 830 -8.54 8.75 16.14
CA LEU A 830 -9.85 9.40 16.35
C LEU A 830 -10.61 9.78 15.06
N ALA A 831 -10.22 9.26 13.90
CA ALA A 831 -10.85 9.66 12.63
C ALA A 831 -12.36 9.34 12.60
N GLY A 832 -13.15 10.30 12.10
CA GLY A 832 -14.61 10.22 12.10
C GLY A 832 -15.19 10.12 13.51
N ASN A 833 -16.12 9.19 13.71
CA ASN A 833 -16.67 8.86 15.02
C ASN A 833 -15.93 7.69 15.70
N PHE A 834 -14.97 7.04 15.01
CA PHE A 834 -14.39 5.75 15.39
C PHE A 834 -13.95 5.68 16.85
N GLY A 835 -13.01 6.53 17.26
CA GLY A 835 -12.41 6.41 18.59
C GLY A 835 -13.32 6.88 19.74
N PHE A 836 -14.52 7.38 19.42
CA PHE A 836 -15.57 7.65 20.40
C PHE A 836 -16.60 6.52 20.48
N GLU A 837 -16.58 5.52 19.60
CA GLU A 837 -17.52 4.40 19.67
C GLU A 837 -17.10 3.40 20.76
N PRO A 838 -18.07 2.82 21.49
CA PRO A 838 -17.81 1.74 22.45
C PRO A 838 -17.07 0.56 21.79
N GLY A 839 -16.05 0.03 22.47
CA GLY A 839 -15.24 -1.09 21.97
C GLY A 839 -14.04 -0.70 21.11
N HIS A 840 -13.89 0.58 20.72
CA HIS A 840 -12.77 1.03 19.87
C HIS A 840 -11.61 1.68 20.62
N HIS A 841 -11.71 1.86 21.94
CA HIS A 841 -10.74 2.64 22.71
C HIS A 841 -9.31 2.07 22.61
N GLU A 842 -9.12 0.77 22.82
CA GLU A 842 -7.80 0.14 22.79
C GLU A 842 -7.13 0.28 21.40
N VAL A 843 -7.86 -0.02 20.33
CA VAL A 843 -7.37 0.15 18.95
C VAL A 843 -7.05 1.61 18.67
N SER A 844 -7.88 2.54 19.15
CA SER A 844 -7.65 3.98 19.00
C SER A 844 -6.36 4.44 19.68
N VAL A 845 -6.08 3.95 20.90
CA VAL A 845 -4.84 4.22 21.63
C VAL A 845 -3.65 3.59 20.89
N ALA A 846 -3.76 2.33 20.48
CA ALA A 846 -2.71 1.63 19.75
C ALA A 846 -2.31 2.37 18.47
N CYS A 847 -3.27 2.89 17.69
CA CYS A 847 -2.97 3.70 16.51
C CYS A 847 -2.19 4.98 16.86
N ALA A 848 -2.53 5.66 17.96
CA ALA A 848 -1.81 6.86 18.38
C ALA A 848 -0.39 6.56 18.88
N GLU A 849 -0.18 5.38 19.46
CA GLU A 849 1.13 4.90 19.92
C GLU A 849 2.07 4.48 18.77
N GLU A 850 1.59 4.35 17.53
CA GLU A 850 2.45 4.00 16.38
C GLU A 850 3.49 5.09 16.06
N GLN A 851 3.07 6.36 16.04
CA GLN A 851 3.93 7.49 15.67
C GLN A 851 3.62 8.76 16.47
N LEU A 852 2.35 9.10 16.65
CA LEU A 852 1.94 10.39 17.22
C LEU A 852 2.47 10.55 18.66
N LEU A 853 2.11 9.65 19.58
CA LEU A 853 2.53 9.76 20.98
C LEU A 853 4.05 9.60 21.16
N PRO A 854 4.74 8.67 20.45
CA PRO A 854 6.20 8.66 20.41
C PRO A 854 6.80 9.99 19.97
N SER A 855 6.27 10.64 18.93
CA SER A 855 6.81 11.92 18.43
C SER A 855 6.69 13.03 19.47
N LEU A 856 5.60 13.07 20.24
CA LEU A 856 5.42 14.03 21.33
C LEU A 856 6.37 13.77 22.50
N ARG A 857 6.63 12.50 22.84
CA ARG A 857 7.56 12.12 23.91
C ARG A 857 9.02 12.42 23.55
N ALA A 858 9.36 12.35 22.26
CA ALA A 858 10.69 12.66 21.75
C ALA A 858 10.94 14.17 21.54
N ALA A 859 9.88 14.99 21.52
CA ALA A 859 9.98 16.42 21.27
C ALA A 859 10.67 17.19 22.43
N PRO A 860 11.39 18.29 22.13
CA PRO A 860 11.89 19.21 23.14
C PRO A 860 10.77 19.74 24.05
N ARG A 861 11.09 20.02 25.33
CA ARG A 861 10.08 20.46 26.33
C ARG A 861 9.38 21.78 25.99
N ASP A 862 10.05 22.65 25.24
CA ASP A 862 9.60 23.96 24.80
C ASP A 862 8.95 23.94 23.40
N ALA A 863 8.93 22.79 22.73
CA ALA A 863 8.35 22.61 21.41
C ALA A 863 6.84 22.94 21.42
N VAL A 864 6.38 23.61 20.37
CA VAL A 864 4.95 23.79 20.15
C VAL A 864 4.35 22.51 19.58
N VAL A 865 3.17 22.15 20.08
CA VAL A 865 2.44 20.99 19.56
C VAL A 865 1.41 21.46 18.55
N GLN A 866 1.57 21.06 17.29
CA GLN A 866 0.70 21.44 16.17
C GLN A 866 -0.17 20.27 15.70
N ALA A 867 -1.47 20.51 15.55
CA ALA A 867 -2.37 19.64 14.81
C ALA A 867 -3.58 20.41 14.27
N ASP A 868 -3.79 20.37 12.95
CA ASP A 868 -4.86 21.16 12.31
C ASP A 868 -6.24 20.50 12.43
N GLY A 869 -6.30 19.16 12.54
CA GLY A 869 -7.55 18.44 12.76
C GLY A 869 -8.00 18.44 14.23
N PHE A 870 -9.29 18.69 14.45
CA PHE A 870 -9.92 18.67 15.77
C PHE A 870 -9.78 17.33 16.48
N SER A 871 -9.97 16.22 15.75
CA SER A 871 -9.78 14.87 16.30
C SER A 871 -8.34 14.64 16.76
N CYS A 872 -7.35 15.05 15.97
CA CYS A 872 -5.94 14.94 16.37
C CYS A 872 -5.65 15.74 17.64
N ARG A 873 -6.09 17.01 17.71
CA ARG A 873 -5.93 17.83 18.93
C ARG A 873 -6.60 17.20 20.15
N THR A 874 -7.78 16.61 19.96
CA THR A 874 -8.51 15.93 21.04
C THR A 874 -7.75 14.71 21.55
N GLN A 875 -7.21 13.87 20.66
CA GLN A 875 -6.42 12.70 21.08
C GLN A 875 -5.15 13.14 21.83
N ILE A 876 -4.45 14.15 21.32
CA ILE A 876 -3.23 14.69 21.94
C ILE A 876 -3.53 15.22 23.34
N ALA A 877 -4.64 15.94 23.51
CA ALA A 877 -5.04 16.44 24.83
C ALA A 877 -5.40 15.30 25.80
N GLN A 878 -6.08 14.25 25.32
CA GLN A 878 -6.56 13.15 26.17
C GLN A 878 -5.44 12.16 26.54
N LEU A 879 -4.53 11.84 25.63
CA LEU A 879 -3.49 10.82 25.84
C LEU A 879 -2.09 11.41 26.03
N GLY A 880 -1.78 12.52 25.38
CA GLY A 880 -0.48 13.18 25.48
C GLY A 880 -0.36 14.19 26.61
N GLY A 881 -1.47 14.59 27.24
CA GLY A 881 -1.49 15.53 28.36
C GLY A 881 -1.06 16.96 28.00
N VAL A 882 -0.98 17.28 26.71
CA VAL A 882 -0.54 18.59 26.19
C VAL A 882 -1.59 19.18 25.25
N ARG A 883 -1.67 20.51 25.19
CA ARG A 883 -2.58 21.19 24.26
C ARG A 883 -1.91 21.36 22.90
N ALA A 884 -2.45 20.67 21.89
CA ALA A 884 -2.13 20.96 20.50
C ALA A 884 -2.89 22.20 20.00
N ARG A 885 -2.27 22.96 19.09
CA ARG A 885 -2.82 24.17 18.47
C ARG A 885 -2.93 23.99 16.95
N HIS A 886 -3.91 24.65 16.34
CA HIS A 886 -3.99 24.77 14.88
C HIS A 886 -2.88 25.72 14.37
N LEU A 887 -2.36 25.56 13.15
CA LEU A 887 -1.32 26.44 12.60
C LEU A 887 -1.70 27.94 12.67
N ALA A 888 -2.94 28.26 12.33
CA ALA A 888 -3.49 29.60 12.47
C ALA A 888 -3.38 30.20 13.90
N GLU A 889 -3.55 29.38 14.95
CA GLU A 889 -3.38 29.85 16.35
C GLU A 889 -1.93 30.23 16.62
N LEU A 890 -0.97 29.40 16.16
CA LEU A 890 0.46 29.66 16.31
C LEU A 890 0.89 30.95 15.60
N LEU A 891 0.43 31.16 14.36
CA LEU A 891 0.75 32.40 13.63
C LEU A 891 0.07 33.63 14.26
N ALA A 892 -1.15 33.49 14.78
CA ALA A 892 -1.84 34.60 15.43
C ALA A 892 -1.21 35.01 16.77
N GLU A 893 -0.52 34.10 17.46
CA GLU A 893 0.28 34.36 18.66
C GLU A 893 1.52 35.18 18.30
N GLY A 894 2.26 34.77 17.26
CA GLY A 894 3.43 35.55 16.78
C GLY A 894 3.07 36.96 16.31
N LEU A 895 1.88 37.16 15.73
CA LEU A 895 1.40 38.51 15.37
C LEU A 895 1.10 39.41 16.58
N ALA A 896 0.85 38.83 17.76
CA ALA A 896 0.60 39.59 18.99
C ALA A 896 1.89 39.86 19.79
N GLU A 897 2.95 39.07 19.53
CA GLU A 897 4.26 39.18 20.19
C GLU A 897 5.24 40.09 19.41
N ASP A 898 4.91 40.49 18.18
CA ASP A 898 5.74 41.40 17.38
C ASP A 898 5.61 42.86 17.88
N PRO A 899 6.67 43.47 18.44
CA PRO A 899 6.63 44.84 18.97
C PRO A 899 6.36 45.91 17.89
N ALA A 900 6.40 45.56 16.60
CA ALA A 900 5.97 46.45 15.52
C ALA A 900 4.43 46.62 15.44
N ALA A 901 3.63 45.75 16.10
CA ALA A 901 2.18 45.82 16.09
C ALA A 901 1.58 46.79 17.13
N GLU A 902 2.34 47.20 18.15
CA GLU A 902 1.91 48.23 19.12
C GLU A 902 2.15 49.68 18.62
N GLY A 903 2.70 49.84 17.42
CA GLY A 903 3.05 51.13 16.81
C GLY A 903 2.25 51.52 15.56
N LEU A 904 1.02 51.03 15.37
CA LEU A 904 0.10 51.42 14.29
C LEU A 904 -1.17 52.11 14.81
#